data_AF-A0A930TLG0-F1
#
_entry.id   AF-A0A930TLG0-F1
#
_cell.length_a   1.000
_cell.length_b   1.000
_cell.length_c   1.000
_cell.angle_alpha   90.00
_cell.angle_beta   90.00
_cell.angle_gamma   90.00
#
_symmetry.space_group_name_H-M   'P 1'
#
loop_
_entity.id
_entity.type
_entity.pdbx_description
1 polymer ?
#
loop_
_entity_poly.entity_id
_entity_poly.type
_entity_poly.pdbx_seq_one_letter_code
_entity_poly.pdbx_strand_id
1 'polypeptide(L)'
;MGKYALLIGVDTYGEGLQPLPAASKDVAALREVLLNPQMGGFDQAKPLINPTQPEMAREIELWFQDRQPEDLVLLFFSGHGVKDDRRELFFAARNTEKQHDYLIRSTATSAQFIHDCISRCKAKYQVLILDSCFSGAFGELVGKDDGEIPLQEQLGAEGRVVLTSTSAVDYSFEEKGADLSIYTRYLVEGIATGAADEDSDGVITVEELHRYAGRKVQEASPAMSPKIFIPLGEGYRIKLARSPQDDPKLKYRKEAERRATGAEFTIPAKRILILLRAELGLSESEAEAIEAEVLRPHREYQKKLEEYHAILQECLEKEKILSPKVIEDLIALREHLKLREEDVAPVERRSLNGSSLKEYETYNSQKIEQDKSDLDLSKPLPLTSKEMSEGLTKDILLDDGQRITINIPAGVKEGQKLRIQGKGQVNPDTHDRGDLYLVIQPQEVSANSQEKINILQQNQEDDLSSERFGANYYAKLRDLLAAQDWKAADKETADRMCEVMDRQKEGWLGAEDIKKFPCQDLRNIDRLWVRYSQGKFSFSVQKKIWEICGSPTSYGTGWEKFGVIVGWRTEGKWGEWLPYSRLTYSLDAPKGHLPSGRTGIDGGLGRGMGLLHGRRGVGWGFRSFFQVGLLFARSD
;
A
#
# COMPACT_ATOMS: atom_id res chain seq x y z
N MET A 1 4.73 30.35 -12.41
CA MET A 1 4.24 29.32 -11.47
C MET A 1 3.05 29.88 -10.74
N GLY A 2 1.86 29.56 -11.24
CA GLY A 2 0.62 29.79 -10.51
C GLY A 2 0.33 28.65 -9.54
N LYS A 3 -0.41 28.94 -8.47
CA LYS A 3 -0.89 27.99 -7.47
C LYS A 3 -2.41 27.95 -7.50
N TYR A 4 -2.97 26.78 -7.83
CA TYR A 4 -4.40 26.59 -8.05
C TYR A 4 -4.93 25.43 -7.20
N ALA A 5 -5.99 25.65 -6.42
CA ALA A 5 -6.67 24.63 -5.63
C ALA A 5 -8.14 24.46 -6.03
N LEU A 6 -8.57 23.23 -6.31
CA LEU A 6 -9.98 22.84 -6.36
C LEU A 6 -10.33 22.17 -5.05
N LEU A 7 -11.33 22.69 -4.34
CA LEU A 7 -11.70 22.24 -3.01
C LEU A 7 -13.14 21.73 -3.04
N ILE A 8 -13.31 20.41 -3.00
CA ILE A 8 -14.60 19.72 -3.11
C ILE A 8 -15.03 19.30 -1.71
N GLY A 9 -16.24 19.68 -1.32
CA GLY A 9 -16.84 19.30 -0.03
C GLY A 9 -18.26 18.80 -0.24
N VAL A 10 -18.56 17.60 0.22
CA VAL A 10 -19.90 17.00 0.13
C VAL A 10 -20.40 16.68 1.53
N ASP A 11 -21.33 17.49 2.03
CA ASP A 11 -21.90 17.36 3.37
C ASP A 11 -23.30 16.75 3.38
N THR A 12 -23.97 16.72 2.24
CA THR A 12 -25.34 16.21 2.07
C THR A 12 -25.41 15.21 0.93
N TYR A 13 -26.15 14.13 1.15
CA TYR A 13 -26.25 13.00 0.23
C TYR A 13 -27.71 12.59 0.02
N GLY A 14 -27.95 11.85 -1.07
CA GLY A 14 -29.21 11.14 -1.31
C GLY A 14 -29.39 9.93 -0.38
N GLU A 15 -30.36 9.08 -0.71
CA GLU A 15 -30.61 7.85 0.06
C GLU A 15 -29.38 6.91 0.03
N GLY A 16 -29.03 6.35 1.19
CA GLY A 16 -27.96 5.35 1.32
C GLY A 16 -26.63 5.85 1.90
N LEU A 17 -26.47 7.15 2.12
CA LEU A 17 -25.28 7.74 2.76
C LEU A 17 -25.66 8.75 3.84
N GLN A 18 -24.90 8.77 4.93
CA GLN A 18 -25.13 9.70 6.04
C GLN A 18 -24.53 11.09 5.72
N PRO A 19 -25.15 12.20 6.17
CA PRO A 19 -24.58 13.54 6.05
C PRO A 19 -23.24 13.70 6.78
N LEU A 20 -22.36 14.54 6.24
CA LEU A 20 -21.03 14.87 6.78
C LEU A 20 -20.88 16.40 6.94
N PRO A 21 -21.48 17.01 7.97
CA PRO A 21 -21.55 18.46 8.11
C PRO A 21 -20.20 19.18 8.21
N ALA A 22 -19.11 18.48 8.55
CA ALA A 22 -17.77 19.07 8.55
C ALA A 22 -17.26 19.37 7.14
N ALA A 23 -17.68 18.62 6.10
CA ALA A 23 -17.05 18.68 4.78
C ALA A 23 -17.08 20.07 4.11
N SER A 24 -18.18 20.81 4.27
CA SER A 24 -18.26 22.18 3.75
C SER A 24 -17.46 23.18 4.59
N LYS A 25 -17.36 22.96 5.90
CA LYS A 25 -16.52 23.76 6.80
C LYS A 25 -15.03 23.51 6.55
N ASP A 26 -14.64 22.26 6.28
CA ASP A 26 -13.28 21.87 5.90
C ASP A 26 -12.81 22.63 4.66
N VAL A 27 -13.65 22.66 3.62
CA VAL A 27 -13.38 23.46 2.41
C VAL A 27 -13.23 24.94 2.75
N ALA A 28 -14.10 25.50 3.59
CA ALA A 28 -14.03 26.92 3.96
C ALA A 28 -12.74 27.26 4.70
N ALA A 29 -12.36 26.47 5.72
CA ALA A 29 -11.18 26.69 6.53
C ALA A 29 -9.88 26.50 5.73
N LEU A 30 -9.80 25.44 4.91
CA LEU A 30 -8.64 25.21 4.05
C LEU A 30 -8.51 26.30 2.99
N ARG A 31 -9.62 26.75 2.40
CA ARG A 31 -9.63 27.85 1.44
C ARG A 31 -9.04 29.13 2.00
N GLU A 32 -9.35 29.46 3.25
CA GLU A 32 -8.88 30.66 3.92
C GLU A 32 -7.35 30.69 4.01
N VAL A 33 -6.74 29.61 4.51
CA VAL A 33 -5.28 29.53 4.68
C VAL A 33 -4.54 29.42 3.35
N LEU A 34 -5.13 28.77 2.34
CA LEU A 34 -4.52 28.65 1.01
C LEU A 34 -4.49 30.00 0.28
N LEU A 35 -5.57 30.79 0.35
CA LEU A 35 -5.64 32.10 -0.32
C LEU A 35 -4.83 33.19 0.38
N ASN A 36 -4.53 33.03 1.67
CA ASN A 36 -3.78 34.05 2.41
C ASN A 36 -2.37 34.24 1.81
N PRO A 37 -2.00 35.46 1.35
CA PRO A 37 -0.71 35.72 0.70
C PRO A 37 0.52 35.46 1.56
N GLN A 38 0.38 35.54 2.88
CA GLN A 38 1.47 35.30 3.83
C GLN A 38 1.60 33.82 4.23
N MET A 39 0.60 33.00 3.89
CA MET A 39 0.55 31.56 4.19
C MET A 39 0.66 30.75 2.88
N GLY A 40 -0.45 30.25 2.34
CA GLY A 40 -0.46 29.43 1.12
C GLY A 40 -0.12 30.22 -0.14
N GLY A 41 -0.60 31.47 -0.24
CA GLY A 41 -0.41 32.32 -1.41
C GLY A 41 -0.91 31.71 -2.72
N PHE A 42 -2.04 31.01 -2.69
CA PHE A 42 -2.68 30.45 -3.89
C PHE A 42 -3.35 31.55 -4.69
N ASP A 43 -3.13 31.56 -6.01
CA ASP A 43 -3.78 32.51 -6.92
C ASP A 43 -5.29 32.25 -7.02
N GLN A 44 -5.68 30.98 -6.90
CA GLN A 44 -7.07 30.58 -6.92
C GLN A 44 -7.31 29.37 -6.01
N ALA A 45 -8.36 29.44 -5.21
CA ALA A 45 -8.92 28.30 -4.47
C ALA A 45 -10.43 28.26 -4.73
N LYS A 46 -10.86 27.41 -5.68
CA LYS A 46 -12.26 27.28 -6.11
C LYS A 46 -12.98 26.27 -5.21
N PRO A 47 -13.97 26.69 -4.41
CA PRO A 47 -14.80 25.77 -3.67
C PRO A 47 -15.86 25.15 -4.59
N LEU A 48 -16.14 23.86 -4.41
CA LEU A 48 -17.21 23.12 -5.06
C LEU A 48 -17.98 22.35 -3.99
N ILE A 49 -19.04 22.96 -3.47
CA ILE A 49 -19.83 22.44 -2.34
C ILE A 49 -21.05 21.70 -2.85
N ASN A 50 -21.24 20.47 -2.37
CA ASN A 50 -22.33 19.57 -2.73
C ASN A 50 -22.60 19.53 -4.25
N PRO A 51 -21.60 19.27 -5.11
CA PRO A 51 -21.86 19.08 -6.53
C PRO A 51 -22.65 17.78 -6.77
N THR A 52 -23.41 17.74 -7.85
CA THR A 52 -23.84 16.48 -8.47
C THR A 52 -22.67 15.81 -9.18
N GLN A 53 -22.78 14.51 -9.47
CA GLN A 53 -21.77 13.76 -10.21
C GLN A 53 -21.33 14.44 -11.52
N PRO A 54 -22.23 14.88 -12.43
CA PRO A 54 -21.80 15.52 -13.68
C PRO A 54 -21.14 16.87 -13.46
N GLU A 55 -21.57 17.64 -12.45
CA GLU A 55 -20.92 18.90 -12.08
C GLU A 55 -19.51 18.65 -11.53
N MET A 56 -19.35 17.67 -10.63
CA MET A 56 -18.07 17.29 -10.05
C MET A 56 -17.10 16.83 -11.13
N ALA A 57 -17.51 15.89 -11.98
CA ALA A 57 -16.67 15.34 -13.04
C ALA A 57 -16.22 16.42 -14.02
N ARG A 58 -17.15 17.27 -14.47
CA ARG A 58 -16.85 18.40 -15.37
C ARG A 58 -15.85 19.36 -14.76
N GLU A 59 -16.05 19.74 -13.50
CA GLU A 59 -15.19 20.71 -12.83
C GLU A 59 -13.79 20.17 -12.60
N ILE A 60 -13.65 18.88 -12.25
CA ILE A 60 -12.36 18.21 -12.16
C ILE A 60 -11.65 18.21 -13.52
N GLU A 61 -12.33 17.83 -14.59
CA GLU A 61 -11.74 17.80 -15.94
C GLU A 61 -11.26 19.19 -16.38
N LEU A 62 -12.09 20.22 -16.22
CA LEU A 62 -11.72 21.61 -16.53
C LEU A 62 -10.56 22.09 -15.66
N TRP A 63 -10.48 21.65 -14.40
CA TRP A 63 -9.42 22.10 -13.50
C TRP A 63 -8.03 21.69 -13.95
N PHE A 64 -7.90 20.52 -14.59
CA PHE A 64 -6.63 19.94 -15.02
C PHE A 64 -6.25 20.25 -16.49
N GLN A 65 -7.14 20.80 -17.32
CA GLN A 65 -6.85 21.06 -18.75
C GLN A 65 -5.89 22.24 -19.01
N ASP A 66 -6.08 23.38 -18.36
CA ASP A 66 -5.41 24.65 -18.70
C ASP A 66 -4.27 25.02 -17.74
N ARG A 67 -3.28 24.14 -17.60
CA ARG A 67 -2.15 24.32 -16.67
C ARG A 67 -0.79 24.38 -17.36
N GLN A 68 0.12 25.15 -16.78
CA GLN A 68 1.51 25.25 -17.23
C GLN A 68 2.39 24.26 -16.46
N PRO A 69 3.51 23.78 -17.03
CA PRO A 69 4.39 22.81 -16.40
C PRO A 69 4.92 23.23 -15.02
N GLU A 70 5.14 24.52 -14.80
CA GLU A 70 5.62 25.08 -13.55
C GLU A 70 4.52 25.32 -12.51
N ASP A 71 3.24 25.12 -12.84
CA ASP A 71 2.14 25.38 -11.91
C ASP A 71 2.08 24.31 -10.81
N LEU A 72 1.53 24.71 -9.65
CA LEU A 72 1.12 23.81 -8.58
C LEU A 72 -0.40 23.68 -8.61
N VAL A 73 -0.88 22.45 -8.74
CA VAL A 73 -2.31 22.12 -8.77
C VAL A 73 -2.64 21.25 -7.58
N LEU A 74 -3.56 21.72 -6.75
CA LEU A 74 -4.08 21.01 -5.58
C LEU A 74 -5.54 20.61 -5.84
N LEU A 75 -5.87 19.35 -5.55
CA LEU A 75 -7.23 18.87 -5.43
C LEU A 75 -7.45 18.41 -3.99
N PHE A 76 -8.43 19.02 -3.31
CA PHE A 76 -8.89 18.60 -1.99
C PHE A 76 -10.30 18.03 -2.13
N PHE A 77 -10.54 16.90 -1.50
CA PHE A 77 -11.86 16.28 -1.40
C PHE A 77 -12.17 15.96 0.07
N SER A 78 -13.30 16.46 0.58
CA SER A 78 -13.89 16.06 1.86
C SER A 78 -15.28 15.46 1.59
N GLY A 79 -15.51 14.21 2.01
CA GLY A 79 -16.78 13.51 1.81
C GLY A 79 -16.67 11.98 1.86
N HIS A 80 -17.70 11.28 1.38
CA HIS A 80 -17.69 9.82 1.34
C HIS A 80 -16.87 9.27 0.16
N GLY A 81 -15.96 8.35 0.47
CA GLY A 81 -15.38 7.42 -0.50
C GLY A 81 -16.20 6.14 -0.52
N VAL A 82 -16.79 5.79 -1.65
CA VAL A 82 -17.65 4.61 -1.81
C VAL A 82 -17.02 3.62 -2.78
N LYS A 83 -17.34 2.34 -2.59
CA LYS A 83 -16.94 1.27 -3.50
C LYS A 83 -18.13 0.71 -4.24
N ASP A 84 -17.86 0.17 -5.41
CA ASP A 84 -18.79 -0.69 -6.11
C ASP A 84 -18.58 -2.19 -5.77
N ASP A 85 -19.36 -3.04 -6.42
CA ASP A 85 -19.31 -4.49 -6.37
C ASP A 85 -17.97 -5.10 -6.80
N ARG A 86 -17.16 -4.35 -7.57
CA ARG A 86 -15.82 -4.74 -8.03
C ARG A 86 -14.70 -4.16 -7.17
N ARG A 87 -15.05 -3.53 -6.04
CA ARG A 87 -14.14 -2.85 -5.13
C ARG A 87 -13.39 -1.68 -5.76
N GLU A 88 -13.89 -1.15 -6.87
CA GLU A 88 -13.36 0.07 -7.49
C GLU A 88 -13.77 1.29 -6.67
N LEU A 89 -12.87 2.26 -6.55
CA LEU A 89 -13.08 3.44 -5.71
C LEU A 89 -13.83 4.55 -6.46
N PHE A 90 -14.82 5.14 -5.79
CA PHE A 90 -15.59 6.29 -6.25
C PHE A 90 -15.70 7.36 -5.16
N PHE A 91 -15.73 8.60 -5.58
CA PHE A 91 -15.99 9.78 -4.77
C PHE A 91 -17.48 10.11 -4.85
N ALA A 92 -18.16 10.09 -3.69
CA ALA A 92 -19.57 10.36 -3.63
C ALA A 92 -19.86 11.85 -3.89
N ALA A 93 -20.83 12.09 -4.77
CA ALA A 93 -21.45 13.38 -5.02
C ALA A 93 -22.76 13.49 -4.23
N ARG A 94 -23.38 14.68 -4.21
CA ARG A 94 -24.62 14.91 -3.45
C ARG A 94 -25.77 13.98 -3.87
N ASN A 95 -25.77 13.57 -5.13
CA ASN A 95 -26.80 12.73 -5.74
C ASN A 95 -26.35 11.26 -5.86
N THR A 96 -25.28 10.86 -5.16
CA THR A 96 -24.85 9.46 -5.13
C THR A 96 -25.91 8.60 -4.48
N GLU A 97 -26.26 7.51 -5.17
CA GLU A 97 -27.20 6.51 -4.71
C GLU A 97 -26.45 5.21 -4.40
N LYS A 98 -26.59 4.75 -3.15
CA LYS A 98 -26.04 3.47 -2.70
C LYS A 98 -27.15 2.66 -2.03
N GLN A 99 -27.50 1.52 -2.62
CA GLN A 99 -28.52 0.63 -2.07
C GLN A 99 -27.83 -0.60 -1.49
N HIS A 100 -27.81 -0.72 -0.16
CA HIS A 100 -27.01 -1.72 0.55
C HIS A 100 -25.53 -1.66 0.09
N ASP A 101 -25.00 -2.72 -0.52
CA ASP A 101 -23.63 -2.75 -1.07
C ASP A 101 -23.55 -2.40 -2.56
N TYR A 102 -24.67 -2.10 -3.21
CA TYR A 102 -24.71 -1.79 -4.63
C TYR A 102 -24.66 -0.28 -4.89
N LEU A 103 -23.60 0.18 -5.53
CA LEU A 103 -23.40 1.57 -5.94
C LEU A 103 -23.95 1.80 -7.35
N ILE A 104 -24.82 2.80 -7.53
CA ILE A 104 -25.21 3.28 -8.86
C ILE A 104 -24.05 4.12 -9.43
N ARG A 105 -23.12 3.46 -10.14
CA ARG A 105 -21.84 4.05 -10.61
C ARG A 105 -21.98 5.39 -11.34
N SER A 106 -23.06 5.60 -12.10
CA SER A 106 -23.32 6.87 -12.82
C SER A 106 -23.62 8.06 -11.92
N THR A 107 -23.83 7.83 -10.62
CA THR A 107 -24.14 8.86 -9.62
C THR A 107 -22.95 9.22 -8.72
N ALA A 108 -21.78 8.60 -8.95
CA ALA A 108 -20.53 8.90 -8.25
C ALA A 108 -19.37 9.10 -9.24
N THR A 109 -18.29 9.75 -8.80
CA THR A 109 -17.13 10.04 -9.66
C THR A 109 -16.04 9.00 -9.43
N SER A 110 -15.67 8.23 -10.45
CA SER A 110 -14.63 7.19 -10.33
C SER A 110 -13.25 7.78 -10.02
N ALA A 111 -12.50 7.14 -9.14
CA ALA A 111 -11.09 7.48 -8.90
C ALA A 111 -10.23 7.33 -10.16
N GLN A 112 -10.55 6.37 -11.04
CA GLN A 112 -9.87 6.21 -12.32
C GLN A 112 -10.12 7.40 -13.25
N PHE A 113 -11.33 7.95 -13.28
CA PHE A 113 -11.62 9.16 -14.05
C PHE A 113 -10.79 10.36 -13.55
N ILE A 114 -10.69 10.52 -12.22
CA ILE A 114 -9.86 11.56 -11.62
C ILE A 114 -8.39 11.33 -11.99
N HIS A 115 -7.89 10.09 -11.89
CA HIS A 115 -6.56 9.73 -12.35
C HIS A 115 -6.31 10.16 -13.80
N ASP A 116 -7.22 9.83 -14.71
CA ASP A 116 -7.08 10.13 -16.13
C ASP A 116 -7.03 11.64 -16.38
N CYS A 117 -7.82 12.43 -15.65
CA CYS A 117 -7.77 13.89 -15.71
C CYS A 117 -6.40 14.42 -15.22
N ILE A 118 -5.94 13.92 -14.08
CA ILE A 118 -4.67 14.35 -13.49
C ILE A 118 -3.48 13.93 -14.38
N SER A 119 -3.50 12.73 -14.95
CA SER A 119 -2.41 12.21 -15.80
C SER A 119 -2.30 12.93 -17.14
N ARG A 120 -3.33 13.65 -17.57
CA ARG A 120 -3.31 14.55 -18.74
C ARG A 120 -2.90 15.99 -18.39
N CYS A 121 -2.83 16.33 -17.10
CA CYS A 121 -2.43 17.65 -16.65
C CYS A 121 -0.95 17.90 -16.95
N LYS A 122 -0.63 19.06 -17.53
CA LYS A 122 0.75 19.45 -17.83
C LYS A 122 1.56 19.88 -16.61
N ALA A 123 0.89 20.30 -15.53
CA ALA A 123 1.55 20.80 -14.32
C ALA A 123 2.40 19.70 -13.68
N LYS A 124 3.66 20.00 -13.40
CA LYS A 124 4.59 19.05 -12.79
C LYS A 124 4.27 18.80 -11.31
N TYR A 125 3.73 19.80 -10.61
CA TYR A 125 3.47 19.72 -9.18
C TYR A 125 1.98 19.52 -8.92
N GLN A 126 1.61 18.31 -8.51
CA GLN A 126 0.22 17.91 -8.31
C GLN A 126 0.04 17.32 -6.91
N VAL A 127 -0.87 17.91 -6.13
CA VAL A 127 -1.16 17.49 -4.76
C VAL A 127 -2.62 17.09 -4.65
N LEU A 128 -2.88 15.87 -4.16
CA LEU A 128 -4.22 15.36 -3.90
C LEU A 128 -4.37 15.15 -2.39
N ILE A 129 -5.35 15.78 -1.77
CA ILE A 129 -5.66 15.62 -0.33
C ILE A 129 -7.07 15.05 -0.23
N LEU A 130 -7.18 13.85 0.32
CA LEU A 130 -8.42 13.10 0.43
C LEU A 130 -8.78 12.93 1.91
N ASP A 131 -9.72 13.74 2.35
CA ASP A 131 -10.34 13.66 3.67
C ASP A 131 -11.63 12.84 3.57
N SER A 132 -11.44 11.55 3.34
CA SER A 132 -12.52 10.58 3.18
C SER A 132 -12.11 9.24 3.77
N CYS A 133 -12.93 8.66 4.66
CA CYS A 133 -12.87 7.29 5.15
C CYS A 133 -13.02 6.35 3.98
N PHE A 134 -11.89 5.92 3.47
CA PHE A 134 -11.80 4.81 2.55
C PHE A 134 -11.74 3.49 3.32
N SER A 135 -12.55 3.33 4.38
CA SER A 135 -12.46 2.25 5.39
C SER A 135 -12.46 0.83 4.80
N GLY A 136 -12.84 0.65 3.54
CA GLY A 136 -12.64 -0.61 2.81
C GLY A 136 -11.49 -0.63 1.78
N ALA A 137 -11.04 0.49 1.21
CA ALA A 137 -10.12 0.50 0.04
C ALA A 137 -8.65 0.23 0.39
N PHE A 138 -8.31 0.32 1.67
CA PHE A 138 -6.94 0.20 2.13
C PHE A 138 -6.74 -0.96 3.12
N GLY A 139 -7.76 -1.31 3.93
CA GLY A 139 -7.66 -2.37 4.94
C GLY A 139 -7.50 -3.79 4.39
N GLU A 140 -8.06 -4.10 3.21
CA GLU A 140 -7.84 -5.40 2.57
C GLU A 140 -6.42 -5.60 2.00
N LEU A 141 -5.59 -4.56 2.00
CA LEU A 141 -4.16 -4.62 1.68
C LEU A 141 -3.24 -4.37 2.88
N VAL A 142 -3.80 -4.21 4.09
CA VAL A 142 -3.03 -4.27 5.34
C VAL A 142 -3.37 -5.57 6.06
N GLY A 143 -3.22 -6.69 5.33
CA GLY A 143 -2.86 -7.93 6.01
C GLY A 143 -1.47 -7.75 6.60
N LYS A 144 -1.16 -8.43 7.71
CA LYS A 144 0.21 -8.55 8.22
C LYS A 144 1.11 -9.26 7.20
N ASP A 145 1.49 -8.57 6.15
CA ASP A 145 2.60 -8.87 5.26
C ASP A 145 2.85 -7.60 4.42
N ASP A 146 4.09 -7.17 4.39
CA ASP A 146 4.52 -5.88 3.87
C ASP A 146 4.24 -5.77 2.35
N GLY A 147 3.35 -4.86 1.94
CA GLY A 147 3.04 -4.57 0.54
C GLY A 147 2.13 -3.36 0.35
N GLU A 148 2.71 -2.22 -0.05
CA GLU A 148 1.98 -0.96 -0.22
C GLU A 148 1.02 -0.94 -1.45
N ILE A 149 -0.29 -1.06 -1.18
CA ILE A 149 -1.46 -0.22 -1.56
C ILE A 149 -1.87 0.00 -3.07
N PRO A 150 -3.15 -0.29 -3.48
CA PRO A 150 -3.71 -0.09 -4.84
C PRO A 150 -3.87 1.37 -5.28
N LEU A 151 -3.79 2.32 -4.34
CA LEU A 151 -3.84 3.75 -4.64
C LEU A 151 -2.62 4.21 -5.44
N GLN A 152 -1.48 3.54 -5.29
CA GLN A 152 -0.31 3.80 -6.11
C GLN A 152 -0.52 3.37 -7.56
N GLU A 153 -1.20 2.24 -7.79
CA GLU A 153 -1.57 1.78 -9.13
C GLU A 153 -2.67 2.64 -9.77
N GLN A 154 -3.66 3.06 -8.99
CA GLN A 154 -4.83 3.81 -9.48
C GLN A 154 -4.62 5.33 -9.54
N LEU A 155 -3.81 5.93 -8.67
CA LEU A 155 -3.63 7.39 -8.58
C LEU A 155 -2.16 7.81 -8.68
N GLY A 156 -1.23 6.88 -8.94
CA GLY A 156 0.20 7.17 -8.96
C GLY A 156 0.76 7.69 -10.29
N ALA A 157 1.60 8.73 -10.23
CA ALA A 157 2.44 9.22 -11.33
C ALA A 157 3.67 10.01 -10.79
N GLU A 158 4.72 10.15 -11.61
CA GLU A 158 5.94 10.92 -11.25
C GLU A 158 5.61 12.42 -11.04
N GLY A 159 6.05 13.00 -9.91
CA GLY A 159 5.76 14.41 -9.54
C GLY A 159 4.46 14.66 -8.76
N ARG A 160 3.77 13.60 -8.34
CA ARG A 160 2.49 13.64 -7.62
C ARG A 160 2.65 13.29 -6.13
N VAL A 161 1.80 13.88 -5.27
CA VAL A 161 1.65 13.46 -3.88
C VAL A 161 0.17 13.27 -3.56
N VAL A 162 -0.18 12.13 -2.96
CA VAL A 162 -1.54 11.86 -2.46
C VAL A 162 -1.51 11.71 -0.94
N LEU A 163 -2.32 12.50 -0.25
CA LEU A 163 -2.50 12.48 1.20
C LEU A 163 -3.89 11.93 1.52
N THR A 164 -4.00 10.98 2.45
CA THR A 164 -5.29 10.38 2.81
C THR A 164 -5.48 10.31 4.32
N SER A 165 -6.68 10.64 4.80
CA SER A 165 -7.12 10.36 6.16
C SER A 165 -7.59 8.90 6.27
N THR A 166 -6.70 7.97 6.60
CA THR A 166 -7.10 6.57 6.82
C THR A 166 -7.60 6.39 8.26
N SER A 167 -8.90 6.18 8.39
CA SER A 167 -9.56 5.62 9.58
C SER A 167 -9.93 4.16 9.30
N ALA A 168 -9.61 3.25 10.22
CA ALA A 168 -10.15 1.89 10.20
C ALA A 168 -11.60 1.84 10.71
N VAL A 169 -12.11 2.93 11.28
CA VAL A 169 -13.42 2.99 11.94
C VAL A 169 -14.31 3.96 11.19
N ASP A 170 -15.54 3.54 10.90
CA ASP A 170 -16.54 4.31 10.15
C ASP A 170 -16.65 5.78 10.58
N TYR A 171 -16.94 6.63 9.59
CA TYR A 171 -17.28 8.06 9.74
C TYR A 171 -18.48 8.34 10.63
N SER A 172 -19.11 7.32 11.20
CA SER A 172 -20.43 7.40 11.84
C SER A 172 -20.50 8.41 12.99
N PHE A 173 -19.36 8.83 13.54
CA PHE A 173 -19.31 9.84 14.59
C PHE A 173 -18.09 10.77 14.42
N GLU A 174 -18.22 11.75 13.52
CA GLU A 174 -17.75 13.09 13.87
C GLU A 174 -18.58 13.53 15.08
N GLU A 175 -17.93 14.03 16.14
CA GLU A 175 -18.64 14.54 17.32
C GLU A 175 -19.76 15.46 16.84
N LYS A 176 -21.01 15.19 17.25
CA LYS A 176 -22.14 16.08 16.99
C LYS A 176 -21.77 17.48 17.51
N GLY A 177 -21.31 18.36 16.62
CA GLY A 177 -20.83 19.70 16.95
C GLY A 177 -19.36 20.02 16.63
N ALA A 178 -18.56 19.09 16.10
CA ALA A 178 -17.21 19.43 15.62
C ALA A 178 -17.28 20.40 14.42
N ASP A 179 -16.45 21.45 14.45
CA ASP A 179 -16.41 22.46 13.38
C ASP A 179 -15.61 22.02 12.16
N LEU A 180 -14.66 21.10 12.30
CA LEU A 180 -13.83 20.58 11.23
C LEU A 180 -13.51 19.11 11.49
N SER A 181 -13.27 18.35 10.41
CA SER A 181 -12.73 17.00 10.50
C SER A 181 -11.38 17.04 11.24
N ILE A 182 -11.01 15.94 11.92
CA ILE A 182 -9.77 15.91 12.72
C ILE A 182 -8.54 16.11 11.84
N TYR A 183 -8.51 15.50 10.64
CA TYR A 183 -7.37 15.62 9.73
C TYR A 183 -7.27 17.04 9.14
N THR A 184 -8.36 17.58 8.58
CA THR A 184 -8.35 18.93 8.01
C THR A 184 -8.08 20.01 9.05
N ARG A 185 -8.58 19.85 10.29
CA ARG A 185 -8.26 20.75 11.40
C ARG A 185 -6.75 20.94 11.57
N TYR A 186 -5.98 19.85 11.59
CA TYR A 186 -4.53 19.95 11.79
C TYR A 186 -3.75 20.32 10.53
N LEU A 187 -4.30 20.07 9.33
CA LEU A 187 -3.76 20.68 8.09
C LEU A 187 -3.89 22.21 8.14
N VAL A 188 -5.08 22.71 8.50
CA VAL A 188 -5.34 24.15 8.61
C VAL A 188 -4.50 24.76 9.71
N GLU A 189 -4.45 24.15 10.90
CA GLU A 189 -3.63 24.60 12.04
C GLU A 189 -2.15 24.67 11.65
N GLY A 190 -1.61 23.63 11.01
CA GLY A 190 -0.22 23.57 10.58
C GLY A 190 0.17 24.71 9.63
N ILE A 191 -0.71 25.04 8.67
CA ILE A 191 -0.50 26.15 7.74
C ILE A 191 -0.70 27.51 8.43
N ALA A 192 -1.80 27.69 9.17
CA ALA A 192 -2.18 28.98 9.75
C ALA A 192 -1.17 29.45 10.80
N THR A 193 -0.61 28.51 11.54
CA THR A 193 0.30 28.81 12.65
C THR A 193 1.76 28.80 12.26
N GLY A 194 2.12 28.15 11.15
CA GLY A 194 3.51 27.85 10.80
C GLY A 194 4.09 26.64 11.54
N ALA A 195 3.34 25.99 12.43
CA ALA A 195 3.84 24.88 13.26
C ALA A 195 4.20 23.64 12.45
N ALA A 196 3.63 23.50 11.24
CA ALA A 196 3.98 22.43 10.32
C ALA A 196 5.38 22.57 9.73
N ASP A 197 6.03 23.75 9.78
CA ASP A 197 7.43 23.89 9.37
C ASP A 197 8.33 23.30 10.47
N GLU A 198 8.81 22.08 10.26
CA GLU A 198 9.54 21.33 11.28
C GLU A 198 11.04 21.65 11.25
N ASP A 199 11.61 21.90 10.07
CA ASP A 199 13.03 22.20 9.91
C ASP A 199 13.37 23.69 10.10
N SER A 200 12.35 24.53 10.23
CA SER A 200 12.43 25.98 10.42
C SER A 200 13.11 26.71 9.25
N ASP A 201 12.91 26.22 8.02
CA ASP A 201 13.42 26.85 6.80
C ASP A 201 12.53 28.00 6.26
N GLY A 202 11.35 28.23 6.88
CA GLY A 202 10.39 29.25 6.47
C GLY A 202 9.38 28.80 5.43
N VAL A 203 9.40 27.53 5.05
CA VAL A 203 8.51 26.90 4.08
C VAL A 203 7.83 25.71 4.73
N ILE A 204 6.58 25.46 4.34
CA ILE A 204 5.87 24.23 4.70
C ILE A 204 5.76 23.40 3.43
N THR A 205 6.47 22.28 3.40
CA THR A 205 6.33 21.27 2.36
C THR A 205 5.11 20.39 2.58
N VAL A 206 4.67 19.68 1.53
CA VAL A 206 3.57 18.70 1.64
C VAL A 206 3.90 17.60 2.66
N GLU A 207 5.16 17.16 2.71
CA GLU A 207 5.60 16.13 3.64
C GLU A 207 5.49 16.60 5.09
N GLU A 208 6.02 17.78 5.39
CA GLU A 208 6.00 18.34 6.75
C GLU A 208 4.57 18.61 7.22
N LEU A 209 3.72 19.15 6.34
CA LEU A 209 2.31 19.35 6.65
C LEU A 209 1.61 18.03 6.99
N HIS A 210 1.85 16.98 6.20
CA HIS A 210 1.28 15.68 6.48
C HIS A 210 1.83 15.07 7.77
N ARG A 211 3.13 15.18 8.03
CA ARG A 211 3.76 14.64 9.24
C ARG A 211 3.22 15.33 10.50
N TYR A 212 3.11 16.66 10.46
CA TYR A 212 2.52 17.47 11.52
C TYR A 212 1.07 17.02 11.79
N ALA A 213 0.23 17.01 10.75
CA ALA A 213 -1.17 16.62 10.88
C ALA A 213 -1.32 15.16 11.34
N GLY A 214 -0.52 14.23 10.80
CA GLY A 214 -0.53 12.83 11.18
C GLY A 214 -0.21 12.61 12.66
N ARG A 215 0.84 13.27 13.17
CA ARG A 215 1.20 13.24 14.59
C ARG A 215 0.07 13.78 15.46
N LYS A 216 -0.49 14.95 15.13
CA LYS A 216 -1.59 15.56 15.89
C LYS A 216 -2.87 14.72 15.88
N VAL A 217 -3.22 14.13 14.74
CA VAL A 217 -4.33 13.17 14.63
C VAL A 217 -4.10 11.98 15.56
N GLN A 218 -2.90 11.40 15.55
CA GLN A 218 -2.56 10.26 16.43
C GLN A 218 -2.57 10.65 17.92
N GLU A 219 -2.15 11.87 18.27
CA GLU A 219 -2.23 12.40 19.64
C GLU A 219 -3.70 12.55 20.12
N ALA A 220 -4.63 12.94 19.25
CA ALA A 220 -6.06 13.13 19.58
C ALA A 220 -6.92 11.85 19.45
N SER A 221 -6.53 10.98 18.53
CA SER A 221 -7.27 9.77 18.14
C SER A 221 -6.31 8.71 17.63
N PRO A 222 -5.66 7.94 18.53
CA PRO A 222 -4.61 6.98 18.17
C PRO A 222 -5.03 5.88 17.19
N ALA A 223 -6.34 5.59 17.08
CA ALA A 223 -6.89 4.65 16.11
C ALA A 223 -6.88 5.17 14.65
N MET A 224 -6.67 6.47 14.44
CA MET A 224 -6.55 7.06 13.11
C MET A 224 -5.07 7.13 12.68
N SER A 225 -4.79 6.72 11.46
CA SER A 225 -3.42 6.68 10.92
C SER A 225 -3.40 7.28 9.53
N PRO A 226 -3.26 8.61 9.36
CA PRO A 226 -3.13 9.23 8.06
C PRO A 226 -1.95 8.66 7.25
N LYS A 227 -2.11 8.59 5.93
CA LYS A 227 -1.10 8.03 5.02
C LYS A 227 -0.72 9.04 3.93
N ILE A 228 0.53 8.94 3.48
CA ILE A 228 1.08 9.69 2.36
C ILE A 228 1.59 8.71 1.30
N PHE A 229 1.26 8.97 0.05
CA PHE A 229 1.68 8.20 -1.11
C PHE A 229 2.48 9.09 -2.06
N ILE A 230 3.69 8.63 -2.41
CA ILE A 230 4.61 9.34 -3.30
C ILE A 230 4.99 8.39 -4.44
N PRO A 231 4.34 8.47 -5.60
CA PRO A 231 4.39 7.42 -6.63
C PRO A 231 5.66 7.40 -7.50
N LEU A 232 6.82 7.87 -7.01
CA LEU A 232 8.14 8.05 -7.65
C LEU A 232 8.57 9.55 -7.70
N GLY A 233 9.82 9.84 -7.30
CA GLY A 233 10.48 11.15 -7.48
C GLY A 233 10.53 12.09 -6.26
N GLU A 234 10.82 13.37 -6.50
CA GLU A 234 11.01 14.43 -5.46
C GLU A 234 9.70 15.06 -4.92
N GLY A 235 8.57 14.33 -4.94
CA GLY A 235 7.25 14.86 -4.54
C GLY A 235 7.21 15.42 -3.10
N TYR A 236 8.06 14.91 -2.21
CA TYR A 236 8.19 15.39 -0.83
C TYR A 236 8.60 16.86 -0.73
N ARG A 237 9.30 17.41 -1.74
CA ARG A 237 9.78 18.81 -1.74
C ARG A 237 8.78 19.84 -2.25
N ILE A 238 7.54 19.44 -2.56
CA ILE A 238 6.53 20.38 -3.05
C ILE A 238 6.24 21.41 -1.96
N LYS A 239 6.56 22.67 -2.24
CA LYS A 239 6.37 23.80 -1.33
C LYS A 239 4.93 24.27 -1.36
N LEU A 240 4.19 24.06 -0.28
CA LEU A 240 2.76 24.34 -0.23
C LEU A 240 2.48 25.72 0.37
N ALA A 241 3.05 26.03 1.53
CA ALA A 241 2.83 27.29 2.25
C ALA A 241 4.13 27.90 2.78
N ARG A 242 4.04 29.12 3.30
CA ARG A 242 5.14 29.82 4.00
C ARG A 242 4.89 29.77 5.51
N SER A 243 5.97 29.80 6.27
CA SER A 243 5.93 29.83 7.74
C SER A 243 6.63 31.08 8.29
N PRO A 244 6.00 31.84 9.20
CA PRO A 244 6.56 33.08 9.74
C PRO A 244 7.65 32.81 10.80
N GLN A 245 8.90 32.64 10.36
CA GLN A 245 10.03 32.24 11.22
C GLN A 245 10.32 33.17 12.41
N ASP A 246 10.04 34.46 12.26
CA ASP A 246 10.30 35.46 13.30
C ASP A 246 9.11 35.70 14.23
N ASP A 247 7.99 34.98 14.05
CA ASP A 247 6.82 35.13 14.90
C ASP A 247 7.12 34.58 16.32
N PRO A 248 7.08 35.44 17.36
CA PRO A 248 7.23 34.99 18.74
C PRO A 248 6.20 33.92 19.13
N LYS A 249 4.98 33.96 18.57
CA LYS A 249 3.92 32.96 18.83
C LYS A 249 4.30 31.59 18.30
N LEU A 250 4.92 31.51 17.13
CA LEU A 250 5.39 30.26 16.55
C LEU A 250 6.52 29.64 17.39
N LYS A 251 7.51 30.45 17.79
CA LYS A 251 8.60 30.02 18.66
C LYS A 251 8.08 29.46 19.99
N TYR A 252 7.12 30.16 20.58
CA TYR A 252 6.45 29.72 21.80
C TYR A 252 5.66 28.43 21.60
N ARG A 253 4.85 28.32 20.53
CA ARG A 253 4.07 27.12 20.20
C ARG A 253 4.97 25.90 20.03
N LYS A 254 6.07 25.99 19.27
CA LYS A 254 7.00 24.86 19.05
C LYS A 254 7.57 24.33 20.37
N GLU A 255 7.96 25.20 21.29
CA GLU A 255 8.45 24.77 22.60
C GLU A 255 7.33 24.20 23.49
N ALA A 256 6.13 24.76 23.42
CA ALA A 256 4.96 24.21 24.11
C ALA A 256 4.63 22.80 23.59
N GLU A 257 4.59 22.59 22.27
CA GLU A 257 4.36 21.27 21.67
C GLU A 257 5.41 20.25 22.09
N ARG A 258 6.69 20.64 22.07
CA ARG A 258 7.80 19.78 22.51
C ARG A 258 7.64 19.30 23.96
N ARG A 259 6.96 20.09 24.80
CA ARG A 259 6.76 19.82 26.22
C ARG A 259 5.40 19.20 26.55
N ALA A 260 4.49 19.13 25.58
CA ALA A 260 3.18 18.54 25.75
C ALA A 260 3.31 17.01 25.70
N THR A 261 3.16 16.38 26.86
CA THR A 261 3.22 14.90 26.99
C THR A 261 1.92 14.32 27.57
N GLY A 262 0.93 15.16 27.86
CA GLY A 262 -0.33 14.82 28.52
C GLY A 262 -1.26 16.03 28.57
N ALA A 263 -2.41 15.93 29.22
CA ALA A 263 -3.42 17.00 29.24
C ALA A 263 -3.00 18.29 29.97
N GLU A 264 -1.91 18.21 30.73
CA GLU A 264 -1.32 19.32 31.46
C GLU A 264 0.21 19.32 31.30
N PHE A 265 0.80 20.52 31.33
CA PHE A 265 2.24 20.66 31.42
C PHE A 265 2.73 20.29 32.81
N THR A 266 3.87 19.59 32.88
CA THR A 266 4.56 19.38 34.16
C THR A 266 4.96 20.71 34.78
N ILE A 267 5.09 20.76 36.11
CA ILE A 267 5.50 21.97 36.84
C ILE A 267 6.80 22.58 36.25
N PRO A 268 7.87 21.80 35.95
CA PRO A 268 9.05 22.34 35.29
C PRO A 268 8.78 22.87 33.88
N ALA A 269 8.00 22.15 33.07
CA ALA A 269 7.64 22.58 31.72
C ALA A 269 6.89 23.92 31.73
N LYS A 270 5.88 24.05 32.59
CA LYS A 270 5.12 25.30 32.74
C LYS A 270 6.01 26.45 33.20
N ARG A 271 6.96 26.20 34.11
CA ARG A 271 7.92 27.24 34.55
C ARG A 271 8.81 27.71 33.39
N ILE A 272 9.29 26.78 32.56
CA ILE A 272 10.11 27.11 31.38
C ILE A 272 9.30 27.92 30.37
N LEU A 273 8.05 27.54 30.11
CA LEU A 273 7.16 28.29 29.23
C LEU A 273 6.88 29.72 29.76
N ILE A 274 6.70 29.91 31.07
CA ILE A 274 6.54 31.26 31.64
C ILE A 274 7.78 32.13 31.39
N LEU A 275 8.99 31.57 31.53
CA LEU A 275 10.23 32.29 31.25
C LEU A 275 10.35 32.64 29.77
N LEU A 276 10.07 31.68 28.88
CA LEU A 276 10.11 31.89 27.43
C LEU A 276 9.06 32.92 26.98
N ARG A 277 7.86 32.93 27.57
CA ARG A 277 6.83 33.94 27.32
C ARG A 277 7.37 35.35 27.56
N ALA A 278 8.03 35.55 28.70
CA ALA A 278 8.58 36.84 29.09
C ALA A 278 9.73 37.28 28.16
N GLU A 279 10.58 36.34 27.73
CA GLU A 279 11.65 36.60 26.76
C GLU A 279 11.11 37.01 25.39
N LEU A 280 10.04 36.35 24.94
CA LEU A 280 9.39 36.59 23.65
C LEU A 280 8.43 37.78 23.64
N GLY A 281 8.20 38.41 24.80
CA GLY A 281 7.29 39.57 24.92
C GLY A 281 5.82 39.24 24.67
N LEU A 282 5.41 37.98 24.81
CA LEU A 282 4.03 37.55 24.61
C LEU A 282 3.13 37.90 25.79
N SER A 283 1.89 38.29 25.52
CA SER A 283 0.91 38.50 26.59
C SER A 283 0.51 37.16 27.23
N GLU A 284 0.00 37.24 28.46
CA GLU A 284 -0.50 36.07 29.17
C GLU A 284 -1.63 35.37 28.42
N SER A 285 -2.60 36.15 27.91
CA SER A 285 -3.73 35.62 27.16
C SER A 285 -3.31 34.92 25.86
N GLU A 286 -2.29 35.43 25.15
CA GLU A 286 -1.78 34.78 23.93
C GLU A 286 -1.09 33.46 24.25
N ALA A 287 -0.27 33.43 25.30
CA ALA A 287 0.39 32.21 25.75
C ALA A 287 -0.62 31.15 26.20
N GLU A 288 -1.63 31.55 26.98
CA GLU A 288 -2.71 30.66 27.43
C GLU A 288 -3.52 30.09 26.27
N ALA A 289 -3.81 30.89 25.24
CA ALA A 289 -4.48 30.42 24.04
C ALA A 289 -3.65 29.36 23.30
N ILE A 290 -2.35 29.61 23.08
CA ILE A 290 -1.44 28.67 22.44
C ILE A 290 -1.33 27.38 23.26
N GLU A 291 -1.13 27.49 24.58
CA GLU A 291 -1.08 26.35 25.47
C GLU A 291 -2.36 25.51 25.44
N ALA A 292 -3.53 26.16 25.43
CA ALA A 292 -4.82 25.47 25.37
C ALA A 292 -5.01 24.73 24.05
N GLU A 293 -4.56 25.30 22.93
CA GLU A 293 -4.56 24.64 21.62
C GLU A 293 -3.61 23.44 21.58
N VAL A 294 -2.37 23.62 22.05
CA VAL A 294 -1.35 22.57 22.09
C VAL A 294 -1.80 21.38 22.95
N LEU A 295 -2.45 21.64 24.08
CA LEU A 295 -2.93 20.59 25.00
C LEU A 295 -4.28 19.99 24.58
N ARG A 296 -5.00 20.59 23.62
CA ARG A 296 -6.31 20.12 23.15
C ARG A 296 -6.33 18.63 22.77
N PRO A 297 -5.45 18.12 21.87
CA PRO A 297 -5.45 16.69 21.51
C PRO A 297 -5.31 15.78 22.74
N HIS A 298 -4.40 16.12 23.65
CA HIS A 298 -4.17 15.34 24.86
C HIS A 298 -5.37 15.36 25.82
N ARG A 299 -6.05 16.51 25.94
CA ARG A 299 -7.26 16.66 26.76
C ARG A 299 -8.44 15.90 26.19
N GLU A 300 -8.64 15.94 24.87
CA GLU A 300 -9.67 15.17 24.17
C GLU A 300 -9.44 13.67 24.36
N TYR A 301 -8.20 13.21 24.15
CA TYR A 301 -7.81 11.83 24.40
C TYR A 301 -8.03 11.41 25.85
N GLN A 302 -7.60 12.22 26.82
CA GLN A 302 -7.78 11.91 28.24
C GLN A 302 -9.26 11.87 28.64
N LYS A 303 -10.09 12.77 28.11
CA LYS A 303 -11.54 12.76 28.37
C LYS A 303 -12.20 11.46 27.91
N LYS A 304 -11.84 10.95 26.73
CA LYS A 304 -12.33 9.66 26.22
C LYS A 304 -11.92 8.51 27.15
N LEU A 305 -10.68 8.53 27.63
CA LEU A 305 -10.17 7.52 28.55
C LEU A 305 -10.86 7.58 29.93
N GLU A 306 -11.15 8.79 30.43
CA GLU A 306 -11.93 9.00 31.65
C GLU A 306 -13.39 8.56 31.50
N GLU A 307 -14.01 8.80 30.34
CA GLU A 307 -15.37 8.34 30.02
C GLU A 307 -15.46 6.81 30.00
N TYR A 308 -14.51 6.14 29.32
CA TYR A 308 -14.39 4.68 29.37
C TYR A 308 -14.23 4.17 30.80
N HIS A 309 -13.35 4.79 31.58
CA HIS A 309 -13.11 4.43 32.97
C HIS A 309 -14.36 4.60 33.85
N ALA A 310 -15.09 5.70 33.69
CA ALA A 310 -16.30 5.97 34.46
C ALA A 310 -17.38 4.93 34.19
N ILE A 311 -17.63 4.60 32.91
CA ILE A 311 -18.61 3.57 32.52
C ILE A 311 -18.18 2.20 33.05
N LEU A 312 -16.90 1.85 32.95
CA LEU A 312 -16.37 0.60 33.52
C LEU A 312 -16.61 0.53 35.04
N GLN A 313 -16.41 1.64 35.76
CA GLN A 313 -16.70 1.71 37.20
C GLN A 313 -18.18 1.54 37.50
N GLU A 314 -19.08 2.20 36.77
CA GLU A 314 -20.54 2.03 36.92
C GLU A 314 -20.98 0.57 36.66
N CYS A 315 -20.38 -0.10 35.68
CA CYS A 315 -20.60 -1.52 35.44
C CYS A 315 -20.17 -2.36 36.64
N LEU A 316 -19.00 -2.08 37.21
CA LEU A 316 -18.46 -2.81 38.36
C LEU A 316 -19.23 -2.56 39.68
N GLU A 317 -19.85 -1.40 39.83
CA GLU A 317 -20.74 -1.09 40.96
C GLU A 317 -22.02 -1.94 40.92
N LYS A 318 -22.55 -2.20 39.72
CA LYS A 318 -23.75 -3.03 39.50
C LYS A 318 -23.41 -4.52 39.53
N GLU A 319 -22.30 -4.91 38.91
CA GLU A 319 -21.86 -6.28 38.73
C GLU A 319 -20.40 -6.45 39.20
N LYS A 320 -20.19 -7.10 40.35
CA LYS A 320 -18.84 -7.41 40.86
C LYS A 320 -18.00 -8.25 39.89
N ILE A 321 -18.68 -9.05 39.07
CA ILE A 321 -18.12 -9.88 38.00
C ILE A 321 -18.93 -9.51 36.75
N LEU A 322 -18.26 -9.01 35.72
CA LEU A 322 -18.92 -8.50 34.53
C LEU A 322 -19.52 -9.65 33.72
N SER A 323 -20.79 -9.54 33.36
CA SER A 323 -21.42 -10.49 32.45
C SER A 323 -20.86 -10.39 31.02
N PRO A 324 -20.90 -11.48 30.22
CA PRO A 324 -20.44 -11.48 28.82
C PRO A 324 -21.05 -10.36 27.96
N LYS A 325 -22.33 -10.03 28.21
CA LYS A 325 -23.01 -8.96 27.47
C LYS A 325 -22.44 -7.57 27.79
N VAL A 326 -22.12 -7.32 29.06
CA VAL A 326 -21.47 -6.07 29.47
C VAL A 326 -20.06 -5.96 28.89
N ILE A 327 -19.33 -7.07 28.80
CA ILE A 327 -18.00 -7.10 28.16
C ILE A 327 -18.11 -6.75 26.67
N GLU A 328 -19.08 -7.34 25.96
CA GLU A 328 -19.37 -7.02 24.56
C GLU A 328 -19.66 -5.52 24.35
N ASP A 329 -20.53 -4.95 25.20
CA ASP A 329 -20.91 -3.55 25.13
C ASP A 329 -19.74 -2.61 25.49
N LEU A 330 -18.84 -3.02 26.39
CA LEU A 330 -17.60 -2.29 26.71
C LEU A 330 -16.60 -2.30 25.55
N ILE A 331 -16.48 -3.41 24.82
CA ILE A 331 -15.64 -3.48 23.61
C ILE A 331 -16.20 -2.54 22.53
N ALA A 332 -17.52 -2.56 22.32
CA ALA A 332 -18.17 -1.65 21.38
C ALA A 332 -18.01 -0.17 21.80
N LEU A 333 -18.08 0.12 23.10
CA LEU A 333 -17.82 1.46 23.64
C LEU A 333 -16.38 1.91 23.37
N ARG A 334 -15.38 1.05 23.57
CA ARG A 334 -13.97 1.35 23.28
C ARG A 334 -13.77 1.75 21.81
N GLU A 335 -14.37 0.98 20.90
CA GLU A 335 -14.36 1.25 19.46
C GLU A 335 -15.06 2.58 19.14
N HIS A 336 -16.20 2.84 19.79
CA HIS A 336 -16.93 4.11 19.66
C HIS A 336 -16.10 5.31 20.12
N LEU A 337 -15.35 5.16 21.20
CA LEU A 337 -14.43 6.18 21.73
C LEU A 337 -13.12 6.30 20.92
N LYS A 338 -12.90 5.44 19.93
CA LYS A 338 -11.70 5.38 19.08
C LYS A 338 -10.41 5.20 19.89
N LEU A 339 -10.49 4.42 20.97
CA LEU A 339 -9.35 4.04 21.83
C LEU A 339 -8.80 2.69 21.39
N ARG A 340 -7.48 2.49 21.49
CA ARG A 340 -6.86 1.19 21.23
C ARG A 340 -6.92 0.32 22.48
N GLU A 341 -6.76 -0.98 22.32
CA GLU A 341 -6.68 -1.91 23.45
C GLU A 341 -5.55 -1.54 24.42
N GLU A 342 -4.38 -1.17 23.89
CA GLU A 342 -3.23 -0.75 24.70
C GLU A 342 -3.50 0.52 25.54
N ASP A 343 -4.44 1.36 25.11
CA ASP A 343 -4.81 2.60 25.78
C ASP A 343 -5.68 2.30 27.02
N VAL A 344 -6.61 1.34 26.91
CA VAL A 344 -7.55 0.97 27.99
C VAL A 344 -7.01 -0.11 28.92
N ALA A 345 -6.07 -0.94 28.48
CA ALA A 345 -5.51 -2.04 29.28
C ALA A 345 -4.96 -1.60 30.67
N PRO A 346 -4.29 -0.44 30.83
CA PRO A 346 -3.86 0.03 32.14
C PRO A 346 -5.02 0.41 33.08
N VAL A 347 -6.15 0.82 32.52
CA VAL A 347 -7.38 1.16 33.26
C VAL A 347 -8.07 -0.13 33.69
N GLU A 348 -8.24 -1.07 32.76
CA GLU A 348 -8.86 -2.37 33.00
C GLU A 348 -8.10 -3.17 34.05
N ARG A 349 -6.76 -3.25 33.97
CA ARG A 349 -5.93 -3.94 34.96
C ARG A 349 -6.00 -3.33 36.36
N ARG A 350 -6.29 -2.03 36.46
CA ARG A 350 -6.43 -1.34 37.76
C ARG A 350 -7.81 -1.54 38.37
N SER A 351 -8.85 -1.60 37.54
CA SER A 351 -10.25 -1.61 37.98
C SER A 351 -10.85 -3.02 38.09
N LEU A 352 -10.43 -3.96 37.25
CA LEU A 352 -10.90 -5.35 37.28
C LEU A 352 -10.14 -6.16 38.33
N ASN A 353 -10.88 -6.98 39.10
CA ASN A 353 -10.26 -7.97 39.98
C ASN A 353 -9.70 -9.16 39.16
N GLY A 354 -8.82 -9.98 39.75
CA GLY A 354 -8.12 -11.04 39.02
C GLY A 354 -9.00 -12.11 38.34
N SER A 355 -10.24 -12.32 38.82
CA SER A 355 -11.19 -13.25 38.17
C SER A 355 -11.94 -12.56 37.03
N SER A 356 -12.44 -11.35 37.24
CA SER A 356 -13.13 -10.55 36.21
C SER A 356 -12.20 -10.14 35.07
N LEU A 357 -10.93 -9.85 35.36
CA LEU A 357 -9.91 -9.55 34.33
C LEU A 357 -9.66 -10.78 33.46
N LYS A 358 -9.59 -11.98 34.06
CA LYS A 358 -9.38 -13.22 33.33
C LYS A 358 -10.60 -13.56 32.46
N GLU A 359 -11.81 -13.33 32.94
CA GLU A 359 -13.04 -13.50 32.16
C GLU A 359 -13.16 -12.45 31.03
N TYR A 360 -12.77 -11.21 31.28
CA TYR A 360 -12.69 -10.16 30.26
C TYR A 360 -11.65 -10.49 29.17
N GLU A 361 -10.42 -10.85 29.56
CA GLU A 361 -9.36 -11.27 28.63
C GLU A 361 -9.75 -12.55 27.87
N THR A 362 -10.41 -13.51 28.54
CA THR A 362 -10.88 -14.75 27.92
C THR A 362 -12.02 -14.46 26.95
N TYR A 363 -12.99 -13.61 27.29
CA TYR A 363 -14.08 -13.23 26.40
C TYR A 363 -13.56 -12.39 25.23
N ASN A 364 -12.63 -11.46 25.45
CA ASN A 364 -12.01 -10.69 24.36
C ASN A 364 -11.23 -11.63 23.43
N SER A 365 -10.47 -12.59 23.97
CA SER A 365 -9.76 -13.61 23.17
C SER A 365 -10.73 -14.57 22.45
N GLN A 366 -11.82 -14.97 23.10
CA GLN A 366 -12.85 -15.84 22.53
C GLN A 366 -13.71 -15.12 21.50
N LYS A 367 -14.02 -13.84 21.69
CA LYS A 367 -14.69 -12.99 20.69
C LYS A 367 -13.76 -12.78 19.50
N ILE A 368 -12.47 -12.51 19.71
CA ILE A 368 -11.48 -12.50 18.62
C ILE A 368 -11.42 -13.86 17.91
N GLU A 369 -11.43 -14.98 18.63
CA GLU A 369 -11.43 -16.32 18.02
C GLU A 369 -12.77 -16.70 17.36
N GLN A 370 -13.91 -16.24 17.89
CA GLN A 370 -15.26 -16.53 17.40
C GLN A 370 -15.61 -15.63 16.23
N ASP A 371 -15.33 -14.33 16.30
CA ASP A 371 -15.34 -13.44 15.14
C ASP A 371 -14.43 -14.03 14.07
N LYS A 372 -13.20 -14.46 14.39
CA LYS A 372 -12.32 -15.12 13.42
C LYS A 372 -12.84 -16.46 12.89
N SER A 373 -13.57 -17.23 13.69
CA SER A 373 -14.19 -18.53 13.32
C SER A 373 -15.45 -18.36 12.48
N ASP A 374 -16.30 -17.37 12.78
CA ASP A 374 -17.49 -17.03 11.99
C ASP A 374 -17.07 -16.46 10.62
N LEU A 375 -15.83 -15.98 10.54
CA LEU A 375 -15.14 -15.62 9.32
C LEU A 375 -14.42 -16.79 8.64
N ASP A 376 -14.28 -17.95 9.28
CA ASP A 376 -13.64 -19.10 8.65
C ASP A 376 -14.53 -19.62 7.52
N LEU A 377 -13.99 -19.62 6.30
CA LEU A 377 -14.72 -20.10 5.13
C LEU A 377 -14.39 -21.58 4.92
N SER A 378 -15.39 -22.44 4.79
CA SER A 378 -15.18 -23.84 4.38
C SER A 378 -15.64 -24.04 2.95
N LYS A 379 -14.74 -24.49 2.07
CA LYS A 379 -15.05 -24.79 0.66
C LYS A 379 -14.74 -26.25 0.32
N PRO A 380 -15.61 -26.93 -0.45
CA PRO A 380 -15.28 -28.25 -0.97
C PRO A 380 -14.15 -28.15 -1.98
N LEU A 381 -13.16 -29.05 -1.85
CA LEU A 381 -12.07 -29.21 -2.80
C LEU A 381 -12.23 -30.57 -3.49
N PRO A 382 -12.85 -30.59 -4.68
CA PRO A 382 -13.01 -31.83 -5.42
C PRO A 382 -11.65 -32.32 -5.94
N LEU A 383 -11.30 -33.55 -5.57
CA LEU A 383 -10.07 -34.23 -5.98
C LEU A 383 -10.38 -35.65 -6.46
N THR A 384 -9.66 -36.08 -7.48
CA THR A 384 -9.67 -37.48 -7.93
C THR A 384 -8.83 -38.36 -7.02
N SER A 385 -9.09 -39.67 -7.00
CA SER A 385 -8.31 -40.63 -6.19
C SER A 385 -6.81 -40.57 -6.47
N LYS A 386 -6.41 -40.27 -7.71
CA LYS A 386 -5.01 -40.14 -8.12
C LYS A 386 -4.37 -38.87 -7.54
N GLU A 387 -5.05 -37.73 -7.64
CA GLU A 387 -4.62 -36.44 -7.08
C GLU A 387 -4.46 -36.51 -5.55
N MET A 388 -5.38 -37.21 -4.88
CA MET A 388 -5.27 -37.43 -3.43
C MET A 388 -4.07 -38.30 -3.05
N SER A 389 -3.71 -39.30 -3.86
CA SER A 389 -2.59 -40.21 -3.58
C SER A 389 -1.21 -39.63 -3.92
N GLU A 390 -1.10 -38.85 -4.99
CA GLU A 390 0.20 -38.36 -5.51
C GLU A 390 0.53 -36.95 -5.03
N GLY A 391 -0.48 -36.20 -4.56
CA GLY A 391 -0.34 -34.78 -4.22
C GLY A 391 -0.24 -33.90 -5.48
N LEU A 392 -0.58 -32.62 -5.36
CA LEU A 392 -0.46 -31.68 -6.47
C LEU A 392 -0.43 -30.24 -6.00
N THR A 393 0.08 -29.38 -6.88
CA THR A 393 -0.13 -27.94 -6.76
C THR A 393 -1.36 -27.55 -7.59
N LYS A 394 -2.37 -26.95 -6.96
CA LYS A 394 -3.64 -26.58 -7.60
C LYS A 394 -3.91 -25.08 -7.42
N ASP A 395 -4.26 -24.41 -8.50
CA ASP A 395 -4.75 -23.03 -8.44
C ASP A 395 -6.24 -23.03 -8.13
N ILE A 396 -6.63 -22.28 -7.09
CA ILE A 396 -8.02 -22.11 -6.67
C ILE A 396 -8.38 -20.65 -6.83
N LEU A 397 -9.52 -20.41 -7.48
CA LEU A 397 -10.13 -19.10 -7.56
C LEU A 397 -11.02 -18.90 -6.32
N LEU A 398 -10.74 -17.86 -5.56
CA LEU A 398 -11.55 -17.44 -4.41
C LEU A 398 -12.76 -16.60 -4.88
N ASP A 399 -13.75 -16.40 -4.00
CA ASP A 399 -14.97 -15.66 -4.36
C ASP A 399 -14.70 -14.16 -4.58
N ASP A 400 -13.58 -13.66 -4.06
CA ASP A 400 -13.05 -12.30 -4.28
C ASP A 400 -12.25 -12.17 -5.59
N GLY A 401 -12.19 -13.23 -6.41
CA GLY A 401 -11.47 -13.25 -7.69
C GLY A 401 -9.95 -13.48 -7.57
N GLN A 402 -9.42 -13.60 -6.35
CA GLN A 402 -8.01 -13.90 -6.12
C GLN A 402 -7.69 -15.35 -6.50
N ARG A 403 -6.63 -15.57 -7.27
CA ARG A 403 -6.07 -16.91 -7.52
C ARG A 403 -5.04 -17.23 -6.44
N ILE A 404 -5.27 -18.31 -5.71
CA ILE A 404 -4.31 -18.85 -4.74
C ILE A 404 -3.79 -20.20 -5.24
N THR A 405 -2.46 -20.33 -5.27
CA THR A 405 -1.81 -21.60 -5.59
C THR A 405 -1.60 -22.38 -4.30
N ILE A 406 -2.18 -23.57 -4.21
CA ILE A 406 -2.15 -24.39 -3.00
C ILE A 406 -1.39 -25.68 -3.25
N ASN A 407 -0.57 -26.11 -2.30
CA ASN A 407 0.11 -27.40 -2.36
C ASN A 407 -0.66 -28.43 -1.55
N ILE A 408 -1.16 -29.45 -2.23
CA ILE A 408 -1.93 -30.55 -1.66
C ILE A 408 -0.96 -31.72 -1.45
N PRO A 409 -0.67 -32.11 -0.19
CA PRO A 409 0.27 -33.19 0.07
C PRO A 409 -0.26 -34.54 -0.44
N ALA A 410 0.65 -35.44 -0.79
CA ALA A 410 0.33 -36.82 -1.16
C ALA A 410 -0.30 -37.58 0.03
N GLY A 411 -1.32 -38.38 -0.22
CA GLY A 411 -1.98 -39.23 0.77
C GLY A 411 -3.10 -38.56 1.57
N VAL A 412 -3.66 -37.46 1.06
CA VAL A 412 -4.80 -36.78 1.68
C VAL A 412 -6.08 -37.62 1.61
N LYS A 413 -6.94 -37.52 2.63
CA LYS A 413 -8.16 -38.34 2.77
C LYS A 413 -9.43 -37.52 2.54
N GLU A 414 -10.50 -38.19 2.15
CA GLU A 414 -11.84 -37.61 2.13
C GLU A 414 -12.21 -36.98 3.48
N GLY A 415 -12.78 -35.77 3.44
CA GLY A 415 -13.15 -35.00 4.61
C GLY A 415 -11.97 -34.30 5.32
N GLN A 416 -10.72 -34.55 4.91
CA GLN A 416 -9.56 -33.85 5.46
C GLN A 416 -9.63 -32.36 5.08
N LYS A 417 -9.41 -31.50 6.07
CA LYS A 417 -9.42 -30.03 5.90
C LYS A 417 -7.99 -29.53 5.72
N LEU A 418 -7.75 -28.77 4.65
CA LEU A 418 -6.52 -28.03 4.42
C LEU A 418 -6.75 -26.57 4.77
N ARG A 419 -6.06 -26.07 5.80
CA ARG A 419 -6.17 -24.69 6.27
C ARG A 419 -5.27 -23.78 5.44
N ILE A 420 -5.82 -22.66 4.99
CA ILE A 420 -5.12 -21.58 4.33
C ILE A 420 -5.34 -20.32 5.16
N GLN A 421 -4.27 -19.90 5.82
CA GLN A 421 -4.32 -18.84 6.81
C GLN A 421 -4.68 -17.49 6.18
N GLY A 422 -5.62 -16.75 6.79
CA GLY A 422 -6.00 -15.41 6.38
C GLY A 422 -6.70 -15.32 5.02
N LYS A 423 -7.39 -16.39 4.59
CA LYS A 423 -8.13 -16.44 3.32
C LYS A 423 -9.64 -16.72 3.49
N GLY A 424 -10.14 -16.68 4.72
CA GLY A 424 -11.56 -16.71 5.04
C GLY A 424 -12.25 -15.37 4.75
N GLN A 425 -13.49 -15.24 5.24
CA GLN A 425 -14.28 -14.01 5.21
C GLN A 425 -13.61 -12.92 6.06
N VAL A 426 -14.02 -11.67 5.85
CA VAL A 426 -13.50 -10.50 6.59
C VAL A 426 -14.62 -9.93 7.44
N ASN A 427 -14.33 -9.62 8.71
CA ASN A 427 -15.28 -9.00 9.61
C ASN A 427 -15.51 -7.56 9.13
N PRO A 428 -16.75 -7.16 8.80
CA PRO A 428 -17.02 -5.81 8.32
C PRO A 428 -16.67 -4.71 9.35
N ASP A 429 -16.74 -5.05 10.65
CA ASP A 429 -16.63 -4.10 11.75
C ASP A 429 -15.21 -4.05 12.35
N THR A 430 -14.52 -5.19 12.44
CA THR A 430 -13.18 -5.30 13.06
C THR A 430 -12.03 -5.47 12.08
N HIS A 431 -12.32 -5.70 10.78
CA HIS A 431 -11.36 -6.00 9.70
C HIS A 431 -10.48 -7.24 9.93
N ASP A 432 -10.76 -8.04 10.96
CA ASP A 432 -10.13 -9.35 11.14
C ASP A 432 -10.50 -10.28 9.99
N ARG A 433 -9.59 -11.19 9.63
CA ARG A 433 -9.80 -12.17 8.54
C ARG A 433 -9.70 -13.59 9.09
N GLY A 434 -10.73 -14.38 8.81
CA GLY A 434 -10.74 -15.81 9.09
C GLY A 434 -9.81 -16.58 8.15
N ASP A 435 -9.78 -17.90 8.32
CA ASP A 435 -9.03 -18.84 7.51
C ASP A 435 -9.93 -19.55 6.50
N LEU A 436 -9.35 -19.97 5.37
CA LEU A 436 -10.05 -20.83 4.41
C LEU A 436 -9.71 -22.29 4.70
N TYR A 437 -10.73 -23.11 4.95
CA TYR A 437 -10.61 -24.55 5.03
C TYR A 437 -11.11 -25.20 3.75
N LEU A 438 -10.21 -25.88 3.06
CA LEU A 438 -10.54 -26.68 1.89
C LEU A 438 -10.82 -28.11 2.33
N VAL A 439 -12.07 -28.53 2.25
CA VAL A 439 -12.55 -29.85 2.65
C VAL A 439 -12.45 -30.79 1.45
N ILE A 440 -11.60 -31.80 1.54
CA ILE A 440 -11.39 -32.71 0.42
C ILE A 440 -12.65 -33.54 0.17
N GLN A 441 -13.17 -33.46 -1.05
CA GLN A 441 -14.32 -34.25 -1.51
C GLN A 441 -13.91 -35.12 -2.69
N PRO A 442 -14.24 -36.42 -2.70
CA PRO A 442 -13.99 -37.28 -3.84
C PRO A 442 -14.81 -36.81 -5.03
N GLN A 443 -14.14 -36.54 -6.14
CA GLN A 443 -14.80 -36.25 -7.41
C GLN A 443 -14.89 -37.53 -8.25
N GLU A 444 -16.10 -38.04 -8.47
CA GLU A 444 -16.31 -39.13 -9.42
C GLU A 444 -16.23 -38.61 -10.87
N VAL A 445 -15.40 -39.27 -11.68
CA VAL A 445 -15.24 -38.92 -13.09
C VAL A 445 -16.39 -39.55 -13.88
N SER A 446 -17.40 -38.75 -14.23
CA SER A 446 -18.37 -39.20 -15.25
C SER A 446 -17.67 -39.29 -16.60
N ALA A 447 -17.91 -40.38 -17.32
CA ALA A 447 -17.18 -40.79 -18.53
C ALA A 447 -17.12 -39.73 -19.66
N ASN A 448 -17.97 -38.70 -19.64
CA ASN A 448 -18.00 -37.63 -20.66
C ASN A 448 -17.06 -36.44 -20.37
N SER A 449 -16.48 -36.31 -19.18
CA SER A 449 -15.56 -35.20 -18.87
C SER A 449 -14.10 -35.53 -19.16
N GLN A 450 -13.73 -36.82 -19.17
CA GLN A 450 -12.36 -37.25 -19.46
C GLN A 450 -11.97 -37.05 -20.93
N GLU A 451 -12.95 -37.13 -21.85
CA GLU A 451 -12.73 -36.85 -23.27
C GLU A 451 -12.52 -35.34 -23.52
N LYS A 452 -13.31 -34.45 -22.90
CA LYS A 452 -13.13 -33.00 -23.02
C LYS A 452 -11.85 -32.47 -22.36
N ILE A 453 -11.42 -33.06 -21.24
CA ILE A 453 -10.20 -32.65 -20.53
C ILE A 453 -8.94 -33.19 -21.23
N ASN A 454 -8.96 -34.43 -21.73
CA ASN A 454 -7.85 -34.94 -22.55
C ASN A 454 -7.73 -34.17 -23.88
N ILE A 455 -8.85 -33.76 -24.50
CA ILE A 455 -8.84 -32.95 -25.73
C ILE A 455 -8.30 -31.52 -25.48
N LEU A 456 -8.48 -30.94 -24.28
CA LEU A 456 -7.98 -29.60 -23.95
C LEU A 456 -6.54 -29.57 -23.42
N GLN A 457 -6.03 -30.66 -22.85
CA GLN A 457 -4.68 -30.72 -22.27
C GLN A 457 -3.64 -31.44 -23.15
N GLN A 458 -4.05 -32.25 -24.13
CA GLN A 458 -3.10 -32.96 -25.01
C GLN A 458 -2.87 -32.31 -26.39
N ASN A 459 -3.53 -31.20 -26.74
CA ASN A 459 -3.35 -30.54 -28.05
C ASN A 459 -3.11 -29.02 -27.96
N GLN A 460 -2.17 -28.59 -27.14
CA GLN A 460 -1.39 -27.39 -27.49
C GLN A 460 0.06 -27.83 -27.63
N GLU A 461 0.48 -28.07 -28.87
CA GLU A 461 1.90 -28.16 -29.21
C GLU A 461 2.61 -26.93 -28.61
N ASP A 462 3.78 -27.12 -27.99
CA ASP A 462 4.62 -25.98 -27.62
C ASP A 462 4.81 -25.13 -28.87
N ASP A 463 4.49 -23.83 -28.80
CA ASP A 463 4.86 -22.92 -29.89
C ASP A 463 6.38 -22.75 -29.85
N LEU A 464 7.06 -23.64 -30.58
CA LEU A 464 8.50 -23.66 -30.69
C LEU A 464 8.98 -22.75 -31.82
N SER A 465 8.09 -21.94 -32.41
CA SER A 465 8.45 -21.05 -33.49
C SER A 465 9.19 -19.81 -32.99
N SER A 466 10.08 -19.30 -33.84
CA SER A 466 10.64 -17.96 -33.72
C SER A 466 9.99 -17.06 -34.77
N GLU A 467 9.78 -15.78 -34.46
CA GLU A 467 9.28 -14.80 -35.43
C GLU A 467 10.18 -14.74 -36.68
N ARG A 468 11.46 -15.09 -36.52
CA ARG A 468 12.48 -14.98 -37.56
C ARG A 468 12.85 -16.29 -38.24
N PHE A 469 12.90 -17.41 -37.50
CA PHE A 469 13.48 -18.67 -38.00
C PHE A 469 12.45 -19.79 -38.24
N GLY A 470 11.16 -19.53 -38.01
CA GLY A 470 10.07 -20.47 -38.31
C GLY A 470 9.84 -21.52 -37.22
N ALA A 471 9.06 -22.56 -37.55
CA ALA A 471 8.61 -23.58 -36.60
C ALA A 471 9.75 -24.44 -36.03
N ASN A 472 9.58 -24.92 -34.79
CA ASN A 472 10.53 -25.82 -34.10
C ASN A 472 11.92 -25.26 -33.77
N TYR A 473 12.12 -23.95 -33.90
CA TYR A 473 13.38 -23.28 -33.55
C TYR A 473 13.81 -23.51 -32.08
N TYR A 474 12.86 -23.54 -31.14
CA TYR A 474 13.12 -23.81 -29.72
C TYR A 474 13.04 -25.29 -29.32
N ALA A 475 12.93 -26.23 -30.28
CA ALA A 475 12.79 -27.66 -29.99
C ALA A 475 13.95 -28.22 -29.15
N LYS A 476 15.17 -27.79 -29.46
CA LYS A 476 16.36 -28.21 -28.70
C LYS A 476 16.32 -27.70 -27.26
N LEU A 477 15.88 -26.46 -27.03
CA LEU A 477 15.70 -25.92 -25.68
C LEU A 477 14.64 -26.71 -24.91
N ARG A 478 13.50 -26.99 -25.53
CA ARG A 478 12.44 -27.83 -24.96
C ARG A 478 12.99 -29.20 -24.54
N ASP A 479 13.75 -29.87 -25.40
CA ASP A 479 14.25 -31.22 -25.13
C ASP A 479 15.26 -31.24 -23.99
N LEU A 480 16.14 -30.23 -23.90
CA LEU A 480 17.09 -30.10 -22.79
C LEU A 480 16.39 -29.81 -21.46
N LEU A 481 15.35 -28.96 -21.48
CA LEU A 481 14.52 -28.68 -20.31
C LEU A 481 13.70 -29.90 -19.87
N ALA A 482 13.12 -30.64 -20.82
CA ALA A 482 12.40 -31.88 -20.57
C ALA A 482 13.31 -32.97 -19.97
N ALA A 483 14.57 -33.02 -20.41
CA ALA A 483 15.60 -33.90 -19.85
C ALA A 483 16.18 -33.40 -18.51
N GLN A 484 15.75 -32.24 -18.02
CA GLN A 484 16.27 -31.57 -16.83
C GLN A 484 17.79 -31.32 -16.88
N ASP A 485 18.36 -31.18 -18.09
CA ASP A 485 19.73 -30.73 -18.27
C ASP A 485 19.78 -29.20 -18.22
N TRP A 486 19.60 -28.67 -17.00
CA TRP A 486 19.47 -27.23 -16.73
C TRP A 486 20.66 -26.42 -17.23
N LYS A 487 21.86 -27.00 -17.19
CA LYS A 487 23.08 -26.33 -17.64
C LYS A 487 23.16 -26.22 -19.16
N ALA A 488 22.81 -27.29 -19.86
CA ALA A 488 22.74 -27.25 -21.32
C ALA A 488 21.58 -26.36 -21.80
N ALA A 489 20.43 -26.40 -21.11
CA ALA A 489 19.27 -25.56 -21.42
C ALA A 489 19.57 -24.05 -21.22
N ASP A 490 20.28 -23.70 -20.16
CA ASP A 490 20.68 -22.30 -19.89
C ASP A 490 21.62 -21.76 -20.97
N LYS A 491 22.61 -22.58 -21.39
CA LYS A 491 23.49 -22.24 -22.52
C LYS A 491 22.72 -22.11 -23.83
N GLU A 492 21.84 -23.07 -24.12
CA GLU A 492 21.01 -23.07 -25.33
C GLU A 492 20.09 -21.83 -25.37
N THR A 493 19.54 -21.42 -24.24
CA THR A 493 18.71 -20.21 -24.12
C THR A 493 19.50 -18.97 -24.56
N ALA A 494 20.72 -18.83 -24.06
CA ALA A 494 21.60 -17.72 -24.41
C ALA A 494 22.00 -17.72 -25.90
N ASP A 495 22.37 -18.90 -26.43
CA ASP A 495 22.73 -19.06 -27.84
C ASP A 495 21.57 -18.66 -28.77
N ARG A 496 20.33 -19.09 -28.46
CA ARG A 496 19.13 -18.74 -29.25
C ARG A 496 18.79 -17.25 -29.16
N MET A 497 18.93 -16.63 -27.99
CA MET A 497 18.71 -15.17 -27.83
C MET A 497 19.72 -14.35 -28.64
N CYS A 498 21.00 -14.75 -28.67
CA CYS A 498 21.99 -14.10 -29.52
C CYS A 498 21.70 -14.28 -31.01
N GLU A 499 21.25 -15.47 -31.41
CA GLU A 499 20.94 -15.77 -32.81
C GLU A 499 19.71 -15.01 -33.34
N VAL A 500 18.66 -14.85 -32.53
CA VAL A 500 17.49 -14.00 -32.86
C VAL A 500 17.90 -12.57 -33.23
N MET A 501 18.96 -12.04 -32.59
CA MET A 501 19.44 -10.69 -32.79
C MET A 501 20.66 -10.56 -33.73
N ASP A 502 21.06 -11.62 -34.44
CA ASP A 502 22.31 -11.69 -35.25
C ASP A 502 23.60 -11.36 -34.48
N ARG A 503 23.65 -11.70 -33.19
CA ARG A 503 24.78 -11.41 -32.31
C ARG A 503 25.58 -12.65 -31.92
N GLN A 504 25.60 -13.68 -32.78
CA GLN A 504 26.29 -14.96 -32.52
C GLN A 504 27.82 -14.79 -32.45
N LYS A 505 28.38 -13.81 -33.18
CA LYS A 505 29.83 -13.53 -33.16
C LYS A 505 30.27 -12.86 -31.87
N GLU A 506 29.40 -12.03 -31.31
CA GLU A 506 29.62 -11.27 -30.09
C GLU A 506 29.34 -12.15 -28.85
N GLY A 507 28.31 -13.00 -28.91
CA GLY A 507 27.92 -13.88 -27.81
C GLY A 507 27.34 -13.13 -26.61
N TRP A 508 26.77 -11.94 -26.83
CA TRP A 508 26.03 -11.15 -25.84
C TRP A 508 25.10 -10.14 -26.51
N LEU A 509 24.05 -9.71 -25.79
CA LEU A 509 23.05 -8.71 -26.17
C LEU A 509 23.24 -7.45 -25.33
N GLY A 510 23.16 -6.28 -25.97
CA GLY A 510 23.21 -4.98 -25.31
C GLY A 510 21.82 -4.43 -25.00
N ALA A 511 21.76 -3.29 -24.33
CA ALA A 511 20.51 -2.65 -23.93
C ALA A 511 19.59 -2.33 -25.13
N GLU A 512 20.17 -1.89 -26.24
CA GLU A 512 19.43 -1.59 -27.47
C GLU A 512 18.95 -2.85 -28.20
N ASP A 513 19.66 -3.98 -28.05
CA ASP A 513 19.22 -5.25 -28.60
C ASP A 513 18.07 -5.83 -27.77
N ILE A 514 18.14 -5.72 -26.44
CA ILE A 514 17.09 -6.15 -25.53
C ILE A 514 15.81 -5.34 -25.74
N LYS A 515 15.90 -4.03 -26.03
CA LYS A 515 14.75 -3.19 -26.42
C LYS A 515 14.13 -3.57 -27.76
N LYS A 516 14.88 -4.24 -28.64
CA LYS A 516 14.43 -4.69 -29.97
C LYS A 516 14.15 -6.18 -30.03
N PHE A 517 14.41 -6.91 -28.96
CA PHE A 517 14.20 -8.36 -28.89
C PHE A 517 12.71 -8.68 -29.14
N PRO A 518 12.38 -9.67 -29.99
CA PRO A 518 11.00 -10.02 -30.28
C PRO A 518 10.25 -10.56 -29.05
N CYS A 519 9.06 -10.03 -28.79
CA CYS A 519 8.28 -10.42 -27.60
C CYS A 519 7.76 -11.86 -27.70
N GLN A 520 7.49 -12.40 -28.89
CA GLN A 520 7.09 -13.80 -29.03
C GLN A 520 8.21 -14.74 -28.62
N ASP A 521 9.43 -14.50 -29.12
CA ASP A 521 10.60 -15.28 -28.78
C ASP A 521 10.90 -15.26 -27.27
N LEU A 522 10.77 -14.09 -26.62
CA LEU A 522 10.98 -13.97 -25.18
C LEU A 522 9.91 -14.74 -24.39
N ARG A 523 8.63 -14.65 -24.79
CA ARG A 523 7.53 -15.38 -24.16
C ARG A 523 7.62 -16.89 -24.36
N ASN A 524 8.12 -17.34 -25.52
CA ASN A 524 8.31 -18.76 -25.81
C ASN A 524 9.42 -19.35 -24.92
N ILE A 525 10.55 -18.65 -24.80
CA ILE A 525 11.63 -19.03 -23.88
C ILE A 525 11.12 -19.05 -22.43
N ASP A 526 10.44 -17.99 -21.98
CA ASP A 526 9.92 -17.89 -20.62
C ASP A 526 8.96 -19.04 -20.28
N ARG A 527 8.01 -19.33 -21.17
CA ARG A 527 7.02 -20.39 -21.00
C ARG A 527 7.66 -21.77 -20.90
N LEU A 528 8.67 -22.06 -21.72
CA LEU A 528 9.40 -23.32 -21.66
C LEU A 528 10.10 -23.47 -20.30
N TRP A 529 10.80 -22.43 -19.84
CA TRP A 529 11.44 -22.45 -18.52
C TRP A 529 10.44 -22.64 -17.38
N VAL A 530 9.31 -21.91 -17.37
CA VAL A 530 8.25 -22.09 -16.36
C VAL A 530 7.71 -23.52 -16.38
N ARG A 531 7.37 -24.05 -17.56
CA ARG A 531 6.72 -25.36 -17.72
C ARG A 531 7.59 -26.48 -17.17
N TYR A 532 8.85 -26.56 -17.61
CA TYR A 532 9.70 -27.69 -17.28
C TYR A 532 10.35 -27.56 -15.90
N SER A 533 10.50 -26.34 -15.36
CA SER A 533 10.98 -26.11 -13.99
C SER A 533 9.89 -26.13 -12.91
N GLN A 534 8.65 -26.47 -13.27
CA GLN A 534 7.48 -26.44 -12.36
C GLN A 534 7.27 -25.05 -11.73
N GLY A 535 7.50 -23.99 -12.52
CA GLY A 535 7.36 -22.59 -12.10
C GLY A 535 8.49 -22.06 -11.24
N LYS A 536 9.63 -22.76 -11.16
CA LYS A 536 10.77 -22.37 -10.32
C LYS A 536 11.74 -21.39 -11.01
N PHE A 537 11.93 -21.54 -12.31
CA PHE A 537 12.92 -20.82 -13.12
C PHE A 537 12.24 -20.22 -14.35
N SER A 538 12.50 -18.94 -14.63
CA SER A 538 12.13 -18.21 -15.85
C SER A 538 12.52 -16.73 -15.71
N PHE A 539 12.41 -15.95 -16.78
CA PHE A 539 12.63 -14.50 -16.73
C PHE A 539 11.49 -13.78 -15.99
N SER A 540 10.24 -14.25 -16.12
CA SER A 540 9.09 -13.74 -15.37
C SER A 540 9.18 -14.02 -13.87
N VAL A 541 9.77 -15.15 -13.46
CA VAL A 541 10.08 -15.44 -12.06
C VAL A 541 11.21 -14.55 -11.54
N GLN A 542 12.24 -14.32 -12.34
CA GLN A 542 13.33 -13.39 -11.99
C GLN A 542 12.85 -11.94 -11.88
N LYS A 543 11.98 -11.50 -12.78
CA LYS A 543 11.35 -10.17 -12.75
C LYS A 543 10.65 -9.91 -11.42
N LYS A 544 9.82 -10.85 -10.95
CA LYS A 544 9.14 -10.74 -9.65
C LYS A 544 10.12 -10.55 -8.49
N ILE A 545 11.25 -11.26 -8.53
CA ILE A 545 12.30 -11.14 -7.51
C ILE A 545 13.05 -9.80 -7.64
N TRP A 546 13.26 -9.33 -8.86
CA TRP A 546 13.86 -8.03 -9.14
C TRP A 546 12.97 -6.87 -8.65
N GLU A 547 11.66 -6.97 -8.82
CA GLU A 547 10.66 -6.03 -8.30
C GLU A 547 10.69 -5.99 -6.76
N ILE A 548 10.72 -7.15 -6.10
CA ILE A 548 10.89 -7.26 -4.63
C ILE A 548 12.18 -6.56 -4.16
N CYS A 549 13.22 -6.56 -4.99
CA CYS A 549 14.50 -5.92 -4.69
C CYS A 549 14.52 -4.40 -4.93
N GLY A 550 13.38 -3.80 -5.27
CA GLY A 550 13.24 -2.37 -5.53
C GLY A 550 13.59 -1.96 -6.95
N SER A 551 13.45 -2.87 -7.92
CA SER A 551 13.68 -2.63 -9.35
C SER A 551 15.00 -1.93 -9.67
N PRO A 552 16.14 -2.43 -9.15
CA PRO A 552 17.44 -1.78 -9.29
C PRO A 552 17.84 -1.62 -10.75
N THR A 553 18.02 -0.37 -11.19
CA THR A 553 18.49 -0.01 -12.54
C THR A 553 20.00 0.28 -12.59
N SER A 554 20.65 0.43 -11.43
CA SER A 554 22.10 0.58 -11.31
C SER A 554 22.67 -0.37 -10.26
N TYR A 555 23.98 -0.63 -10.32
CA TYR A 555 24.64 -1.49 -9.34
C TYR A 555 24.58 -0.83 -7.95
N GLY A 556 24.07 -1.56 -6.97
CA GLY A 556 23.87 -1.08 -5.61
C GLY A 556 23.22 -2.14 -4.73
N THR A 557 22.74 -1.72 -3.56
CA THR A 557 22.19 -2.61 -2.52
C THR A 557 21.02 -3.47 -3.02
N GLY A 558 20.17 -2.95 -3.91
CA GLY A 558 19.09 -3.72 -4.54
C GLY A 558 19.60 -4.84 -5.44
N TRP A 559 20.67 -4.62 -6.19
CA TRP A 559 21.24 -5.65 -7.08
C TRP A 559 22.00 -6.74 -6.30
N GLU A 560 22.67 -6.35 -5.21
CA GLU A 560 23.31 -7.30 -4.29
C GLU A 560 22.27 -8.20 -3.61
N LYS A 561 21.13 -7.63 -3.18
CA LYS A 561 20.00 -8.40 -2.66
C LYS A 561 19.42 -9.36 -3.69
N PHE A 562 19.18 -8.89 -4.91
CA PHE A 562 18.70 -9.73 -6.02
C PHE A 562 19.62 -10.93 -6.23
N GLY A 563 20.93 -10.68 -6.34
CA GLY A 563 21.94 -11.72 -6.52
C GLY A 563 21.97 -12.76 -5.39
N VAL A 564 21.71 -12.35 -4.15
CA VAL A 564 21.62 -13.28 -3.02
C VAL A 564 20.35 -14.14 -3.12
N ILE A 565 19.20 -13.55 -3.44
CA ILE A 565 17.92 -14.27 -3.49
C ILE A 565 17.90 -15.31 -4.62
N VAL A 566 18.39 -14.94 -5.82
CA VAL A 566 18.46 -15.88 -6.94
C VAL A 566 19.66 -16.84 -6.83
N GLY A 567 20.53 -16.70 -5.83
CA GLY A 567 21.67 -17.59 -5.60
C GLY A 567 22.87 -17.37 -6.52
N TRP A 568 23.05 -16.16 -7.04
CA TRP A 568 24.22 -15.75 -7.85
C TRP A 568 25.30 -15.05 -7.04
N ARG A 569 25.02 -14.64 -5.80
CA ARG A 569 25.95 -13.98 -4.90
C ARG A 569 25.86 -14.59 -3.50
N THR A 570 26.98 -14.71 -2.80
CA THR A 570 26.97 -15.10 -1.39
C THR A 570 26.46 -13.96 -0.50
N GLU A 571 25.90 -14.32 0.66
CA GLU A 571 25.36 -13.36 1.62
C GLU A 571 26.48 -12.56 2.33
N GLY A 572 26.16 -11.33 2.73
CA GLY A 572 27.05 -10.46 3.52
C GLY A 572 27.65 -9.28 2.77
N LYS A 573 28.22 -8.35 3.55
CA LYS A 573 28.78 -7.05 3.08
C LYS A 573 29.92 -7.19 2.07
N TRP A 574 30.60 -8.35 2.07
CA TRP A 574 31.68 -8.70 1.15
C TRP A 574 31.36 -9.92 0.26
N GLY A 575 30.07 -10.22 0.06
CA GLY A 575 29.64 -11.38 -0.71
C GLY A 575 30.19 -11.40 -2.14
N GLU A 576 30.61 -12.59 -2.58
CA GLU A 576 31.22 -12.84 -3.88
C GLU A 576 30.14 -13.25 -4.89
N TRP A 577 30.21 -12.72 -6.11
CA TRP A 577 29.40 -13.20 -7.23
C TRP A 577 29.95 -14.54 -7.72
N LEU A 578 29.09 -15.57 -7.71
CA LEU A 578 29.46 -16.91 -8.09
C LEU A 578 29.73 -16.98 -9.60
N PRO A 579 30.87 -17.55 -10.04
CA PRO A 579 31.09 -17.82 -11.45
C PRO A 579 30.14 -18.91 -11.94
N TYR A 580 29.83 -18.91 -13.23
CA TYR A 580 28.93 -19.88 -13.88
C TYR A 580 29.21 -21.35 -13.54
N SER A 581 30.49 -21.70 -13.36
CA SER A 581 30.91 -23.05 -12.99
C SER A 581 30.53 -23.45 -11.56
N ARG A 582 30.23 -22.47 -10.70
CA ARG A 582 29.82 -22.62 -9.29
C ARG A 582 28.30 -22.41 -9.08
N LEU A 583 27.51 -22.21 -10.14
CA LEU A 583 26.04 -22.16 -10.05
C LEU A 583 25.43 -23.55 -9.90
N THR A 584 24.23 -23.62 -9.33
CA THR A 584 23.51 -24.85 -9.04
C THR A 584 22.54 -25.19 -10.17
N TYR A 585 22.84 -26.23 -10.95
CA TYR A 585 22.03 -26.68 -12.08
C TYR A 585 21.12 -27.85 -11.69
N SER A 586 20.27 -27.63 -10.68
CA SER A 586 19.26 -28.60 -10.24
C SER A 586 18.00 -27.88 -9.80
N LEU A 587 16.91 -28.64 -9.67
CA LEU A 587 15.67 -28.13 -9.07
C LEU A 587 15.81 -27.78 -7.59
N ASP A 588 16.97 -27.99 -6.94
CA ASP A 588 17.22 -27.53 -5.56
C ASP A 588 17.69 -26.07 -5.51
N ALA A 589 18.08 -25.49 -6.64
CA ALA A 589 18.54 -24.10 -6.70
C ALA A 589 17.43 -23.11 -6.29
N PRO A 590 17.78 -21.91 -5.77
CA PRO A 590 16.80 -20.91 -5.36
C PRO A 590 15.83 -20.50 -6.49
N LYS A 591 14.66 -20.00 -6.14
CA LYS A 591 13.67 -19.54 -7.12
C LYS A 591 14.28 -18.41 -7.97
N GLY A 592 14.10 -18.47 -9.30
CA GLY A 592 14.70 -17.52 -10.24
C GLY A 592 16.19 -17.71 -10.51
N HIS A 593 16.82 -18.80 -10.05
CA HIS A 593 18.25 -19.06 -10.28
C HIS A 593 18.64 -19.16 -11.76
N LEU A 594 17.72 -19.65 -12.60
CA LEU A 594 17.90 -19.80 -14.04
C LEU A 594 16.73 -19.14 -14.78
N PRO A 595 16.92 -18.72 -16.04
CA PRO A 595 18.19 -18.69 -16.77
C PRO A 595 19.15 -17.57 -16.29
N SER A 596 20.44 -17.85 -16.18
CA SER A 596 21.47 -16.93 -15.62
C SER A 596 22.15 -16.02 -16.64
N GLY A 597 21.92 -16.24 -17.94
CA GLY A 597 22.20 -15.26 -19.01
C GLY A 597 23.68 -15.01 -19.36
N ARG A 598 24.64 -15.77 -18.81
CA ARG A 598 26.08 -15.47 -18.93
C ARG A 598 26.73 -15.70 -20.31
N THR A 599 25.97 -16.12 -21.32
CA THR A 599 26.44 -16.19 -22.72
C THR A 599 25.52 -15.46 -23.71
N GLY A 600 24.61 -14.61 -23.19
CA GLY A 600 23.65 -13.89 -24.01
C GLY A 600 23.40 -12.45 -23.57
N ILE A 601 23.79 -12.03 -22.36
CA ILE A 601 23.62 -10.64 -21.88
C ILE A 601 24.93 -10.10 -21.25
N ASP A 602 25.91 -10.98 -21.04
CA ASP A 602 27.10 -10.67 -20.25
C ASP A 602 28.36 -10.60 -21.12
N GLY A 603 28.72 -9.38 -21.52
CA GLY A 603 30.04 -9.10 -22.09
C GLY A 603 31.13 -9.20 -21.02
N GLY A 604 31.70 -10.38 -20.83
CA GLY A 604 33.11 -10.48 -20.39
C GLY A 604 33.41 -10.81 -18.93
N LEU A 605 32.67 -11.71 -18.28
CA LEU A 605 33.04 -12.23 -16.95
C LEU A 605 33.82 -13.57 -16.98
N GLY A 606 34.28 -14.00 -18.17
CA GLY A 606 34.89 -15.33 -18.38
C GLY A 606 36.25 -15.41 -19.09
N ARG A 607 36.80 -14.31 -19.63
CA ARG A 607 38.15 -14.30 -20.25
C ARG A 607 38.98 -13.16 -19.69
N GLY A 608 39.55 -13.36 -18.51
CA GLY A 608 40.40 -12.34 -17.89
C GLY A 608 40.79 -12.60 -16.43
N MET A 609 40.69 -13.84 -15.92
CA MET A 609 41.44 -14.20 -14.72
C MET A 609 42.87 -14.55 -15.16
N GLY A 610 43.72 -13.52 -15.24
CA GLY A 610 45.14 -13.68 -15.50
C GLY A 610 45.74 -12.38 -16.03
N LEU A 611 46.61 -11.77 -15.22
CA LEU A 611 47.49 -10.65 -15.54
C LEU A 611 46.85 -9.25 -15.48
N LEU A 612 46.94 -8.61 -14.31
CA LEU A 612 47.85 -7.46 -14.07
C LEU A 612 47.47 -6.74 -12.76
N HIS A 613 48.33 -6.90 -11.76
CA HIS A 613 48.47 -5.92 -10.70
C HIS A 613 49.01 -4.61 -11.32
N GLY A 614 48.31 -3.48 -11.16
CA GLY A 614 48.91 -2.18 -11.46
C GLY A 614 47.93 -1.07 -11.83
N ARG A 615 47.75 -0.14 -10.88
CA ARG A 615 47.41 1.30 -11.01
C ARG A 615 46.85 1.82 -12.36
N ARG A 616 45.71 2.54 -12.22
CA ARG A 616 45.08 3.59 -13.06
C ARG A 616 43.91 3.14 -13.96
N GLY A 617 42.72 3.62 -13.61
CA GLY A 617 41.79 4.30 -14.53
C GLY A 617 40.85 3.44 -15.40
N VAL A 618 39.58 3.88 -15.42
CA VAL A 618 38.52 3.64 -16.41
C VAL A 618 37.66 2.38 -16.21
N GLY A 619 36.39 2.64 -15.90
CA GLY A 619 35.43 1.67 -15.36
C GLY A 619 34.82 0.72 -16.37
N TRP A 620 34.55 -0.50 -15.92
CA TRP A 620 33.82 -1.53 -16.64
C TRP A 620 33.11 -2.41 -15.61
N GLY A 621 31.78 -2.58 -15.75
CA GLY A 621 30.90 -3.33 -14.83
C GLY A 621 29.46 -2.78 -14.74
N PHE A 622 29.20 -1.57 -15.23
CA PHE A 622 27.88 -0.90 -15.08
C PHE A 622 26.84 -1.26 -16.15
N ARG A 623 27.21 -1.92 -17.26
CA ARG A 623 26.30 -2.14 -18.40
C ARG A 623 25.42 -3.38 -18.28
N SER A 624 25.88 -4.46 -17.64
CA SER A 624 25.18 -5.75 -17.62
C SER A 624 23.91 -5.75 -16.75
N PHE A 625 23.89 -4.99 -15.66
CA PHE A 625 22.76 -4.98 -14.72
C PHE A 625 21.56 -4.16 -15.22
N PHE A 626 21.82 -3.06 -15.92
CA PHE A 626 20.81 -2.26 -16.60
C PHE A 626 20.14 -3.04 -17.75
N GLN A 627 20.88 -3.94 -18.40
CA GLN A 627 20.39 -4.79 -19.49
C GLN A 627 19.42 -5.86 -19.00
N VAL A 628 19.71 -6.49 -17.86
CA VAL A 628 18.82 -7.49 -17.24
C VAL A 628 17.54 -6.82 -16.72
N GLY A 629 17.63 -5.63 -16.11
CA GLY A 629 16.42 -4.85 -15.74
C GLY A 629 15.54 -4.47 -16.93
N LEU A 630 16.14 -4.12 -18.08
CA LEU A 630 15.41 -3.87 -19.33
C LEU A 630 14.75 -5.14 -19.90
N LEU A 631 15.35 -6.32 -19.71
CA LEU A 631 14.77 -7.58 -20.14
C LEU A 631 13.55 -7.94 -19.29
N PHE A 632 13.63 -7.74 -17.96
CA PHE A 632 12.52 -7.94 -17.03
C PHE A 632 11.37 -6.97 -17.29
N ALA A 633 11.66 -5.72 -17.65
CA ALA A 633 10.62 -4.77 -18.04
C ALA A 633 9.81 -5.19 -19.29
N ARG A 634 10.30 -6.14 -20.11
CA ARG A 634 9.66 -6.57 -21.37
C ARG A 634 9.09 -7.99 -21.35
N SER A 635 9.21 -8.74 -20.26
CA SER A 635 8.82 -10.15 -20.22
C SER A 635 7.31 -10.42 -20.01
N ASP A 636 6.44 -9.43 -20.22
CA ASP A 636 4.98 -9.56 -20.11
C ASP A 636 4.30 -9.61 -21.49
#